data_AF-A0A9E3NXH2-F1
#
_entry.id   AF-A0A9E3NXH2-F1
#
_cell.length_a   1.000
_cell.length_b   1.000
_cell.length_c   1.000
_cell.angle_alpha   90.00
_cell.angle_beta   90.00
_cell.angle_gamma   90.00
#
_symmetry.space_group_name_H-M   'P 1'
#
loop_
_entity.id
_entity.type
_entity.pdbx_description
1 polymer ?
#
loop_
_entity_poly.entity_id
_entity_poly.type
_entity_poly.pdbx_seq_one_letter_code
_entity_poly.pdbx_strand_id
1 'polypeptide(L)'
;MPSDGNRASEGSIKLRVSGRASVAAAQIEALLARLESETAPAERARLFVEVACGLRDELGDRAQAVDALVEAWRADPTHEPILDALEPLAREEQRWAELLETTRALAAAERQTPRAIAYAEAMVRWLTREVPDPDLARQWLERIRALDSTHWQLHMLQAAMSREHGDFKRELDELDLAVLSAKRADDRARIHLIMAARYGEERTFNVAQAKKHFTAAHKLFPRTMDPLRGLENIATRENDKVALADVLRKQADADVEPSDRVAILLWLAKLEEQEFRKPELAAKTLERVIALVPDHAVALDALERTYTASRAWTDLTGVLERAATVTADAQVRTGRLQRLGAVLETKLGDPRAAVATYERLSKLMPEDETVLGELARLSEKLGDVRAAVHYRERLADVAPAPSVRARMHVIAGQLLVPVDATSARAQFERAVSADPSNTSAWNALLWDARAENDTARTERYLEERAQKTEGARARASAFVELAEARSKRGDAAGARAAFEHAASADPTNEAAAVALVTTLVAEGRYADADPLCEVAISAAERDKDFDRIVALRRAQMTASAALGKPDRALAAALAAYQIRPDAMEVKEALIAAAAAMRVDPQIHSAREALTRIADTPDGLSVEGRAGLADILAVTGDADRAAVLYDDVLTESPEHDRALAGLAQHHTASGNKIAALSLKRQLAEAVVDPAERLPALLEVAEAFAKAGADELAAEVYERARALSPRDLPVLHKLLGLYPKLGKWASLFDVLRSIADADGDPARKAKTLYTMAQLAKEELADRGKALTLFENALDVDPSQLVAFENIVRILTEDRDWLGLEQMYKRMIGRALAGSDTKLQQALYKQIGLVYRDRIHNDVLAIEAYQAAVHLVPDDEQAQTILRELLAKTGQGQGAVAITLERILREPLEATPYPALFELLLQQGQRDRALCVASAMRFLGINHPGAQGLRASYPQPPIEAIVLELGEDGYRELMHHELDPALTEIFEVVAPAVVDIAVSRLSIRERLGHPGAPLAGQDWLAKAVGRAGVILGAPPPRVYQRKVAGPPLVPAATKPPSLLAYPPAFGGVAPDVLAFLVGKRVFELAPPMLARALCPSISELKALAQSAARIATNQTEPADRALAERLRREDVARVAAAVHAAMSTTGKLDVLKWSQRADVSASRAGLLLAGDVEAARAAIALEAQSPGDLSPREKMKELVVWFLGDACANMRRRLGVALG
;
A
#
# COMPACT_ATOMS: atom_id res chain seq x y z
N MET A 1 -46.91 -71.13 -28.50
CA MET A 1 -45.87 -72.17 -28.66
C MET A 1 -44.54 -71.54 -28.25
N PRO A 2 -43.97 -71.84 -27.07
CA PRO A 2 -42.59 -71.47 -26.79
C PRO A 2 -41.68 -72.55 -27.37
N SER A 3 -40.82 -72.19 -28.31
CA SER A 3 -39.67 -73.03 -28.66
C SER A 3 -38.52 -72.64 -27.75
N ASP A 4 -38.25 -73.49 -26.77
CA ASP A 4 -36.98 -73.51 -26.04
C ASP A 4 -35.84 -73.70 -27.06
N GLY A 5 -35.12 -72.63 -27.34
CA GLY A 5 -33.94 -72.61 -28.21
C GLY A 5 -32.68 -72.41 -27.38
N ASN A 6 -32.36 -73.36 -26.50
CA ASN A 6 -31.09 -73.38 -25.79
C ASN A 6 -30.19 -74.43 -26.46
N ARG A 7 -29.60 -74.09 -27.62
CA ARG A 7 -28.60 -74.95 -28.26
C ARG A 7 -27.24 -74.68 -27.64
N ALA A 8 -26.77 -75.61 -26.82
CA ALA A 8 -25.38 -75.64 -26.38
C ALA A 8 -24.54 -76.35 -27.45
N SER A 9 -23.40 -75.78 -27.85
CA SER A 9 -22.43 -76.48 -28.70
C SER A 9 -21.77 -77.63 -27.93
N GLU A 10 -21.51 -78.76 -28.60
CA GLU A 10 -20.96 -80.00 -27.99
C GLU A 10 -19.42 -79.98 -27.80
N GLY A 11 -18.81 -78.80 -27.70
CA GLY A 11 -17.39 -78.63 -27.35
C GLY A 11 -17.16 -78.54 -25.84
N SER A 12 -15.90 -78.67 -25.40
CA SER A 12 -15.45 -78.68 -23.99
C SER A 12 -15.81 -77.45 -23.15
N ILE A 13 -16.46 -76.43 -23.72
CA ILE A 13 -17.01 -75.26 -23.03
C ILE A 13 -18.42 -74.98 -23.57
N LYS A 14 -19.43 -74.97 -22.69
CA LYS A 14 -20.83 -74.64 -23.04
C LYS A 14 -21.02 -73.13 -23.12
N LEU A 15 -20.76 -72.51 -24.28
CA LEU A 15 -21.17 -71.12 -24.53
C LEU A 15 -22.70 -71.05 -24.60
N ARG A 16 -23.33 -70.16 -23.82
CA ARG A 16 -24.78 -70.01 -23.73
C ARG A 16 -25.19 -68.62 -24.17
N VAL A 17 -25.97 -68.53 -25.24
CA VAL A 17 -26.60 -67.29 -25.68
C VAL A 17 -27.96 -67.17 -24.99
N SER A 18 -28.03 -66.46 -23.86
CA SER A 18 -29.30 -66.24 -23.14
C SER A 18 -29.72 -64.77 -23.19
N GLY A 19 -30.57 -64.40 -24.16
CA GLY A 19 -31.12 -63.05 -24.28
C GLY A 19 -32.13 -62.94 -25.43
N ARG A 20 -33.21 -62.15 -25.23
CA ARG A 20 -34.30 -61.93 -26.19
C ARG A 20 -33.78 -61.64 -27.61
N ALA A 21 -34.34 -62.33 -28.60
CA ALA A 21 -34.14 -62.18 -30.06
C ALA A 21 -33.54 -60.83 -30.50
N SER A 22 -32.21 -60.73 -30.49
CA SER A 22 -31.44 -59.64 -31.06
C SER A 22 -30.72 -60.16 -32.31
N VAL A 23 -30.49 -59.29 -33.30
CA VAL A 23 -29.75 -59.64 -34.53
C VAL A 23 -28.34 -60.15 -34.20
N ALA A 24 -27.71 -59.57 -33.17
CA ALA A 24 -26.43 -59.97 -32.60
C ALA A 24 -26.39 -61.43 -32.10
N ALA A 25 -27.40 -61.85 -31.33
CA ALA A 25 -27.49 -63.22 -30.82
C ALA A 25 -27.59 -64.26 -31.96
N ALA A 26 -28.38 -63.95 -33.01
CA ALA A 26 -28.50 -64.82 -34.18
C ALA A 26 -27.21 -64.90 -35.02
N GLN A 27 -26.44 -63.81 -35.09
CA GLN A 27 -25.13 -63.79 -35.77
C GLN A 27 -24.10 -64.64 -35.02
N ILE A 28 -24.04 -64.53 -33.69
CA ILE A 28 -23.15 -65.36 -32.86
C ILE A 28 -23.52 -66.84 -32.96
N GLU A 29 -24.81 -67.19 -32.95
CA GLU A 29 -25.28 -68.58 -33.17
C GLU A 29 -24.89 -69.11 -34.56
N ALA A 30 -24.97 -68.29 -35.60
CA ALA A 30 -24.54 -68.67 -36.95
C ALA A 30 -23.01 -68.89 -37.03
N LEU A 31 -22.22 -68.08 -36.34
CA LEU A 31 -20.77 -68.25 -36.23
C LEU A 31 -20.40 -69.54 -35.47
N LEU A 32 -21.11 -69.85 -34.37
CA LEU A 32 -20.93 -71.08 -33.61
C LEU A 32 -21.27 -72.33 -34.46
N ALA A 33 -22.35 -72.29 -35.25
CA ALA A 33 -22.71 -73.39 -36.15
C ALA A 33 -21.67 -73.60 -37.27
N ARG A 34 -21.09 -72.52 -37.80
CA ARG A 34 -19.98 -72.61 -38.77
C ARG A 34 -18.74 -73.25 -38.15
N LEU A 35 -18.47 -72.94 -36.88
CA LEU A 35 -17.34 -73.46 -36.11
C LEU A 35 -17.44 -74.99 -35.87
N GLU A 36 -18.64 -75.54 -35.77
CA GLU A 36 -18.86 -77.00 -35.66
C GLU A 36 -18.49 -77.75 -36.94
N SER A 37 -18.62 -77.12 -38.10
CA SER A 37 -18.28 -77.71 -39.41
C SER A 37 -16.83 -77.53 -39.86
N GLU A 38 -16.11 -76.57 -39.25
CA GLU A 38 -14.77 -76.18 -39.67
C GLU A 38 -13.69 -76.99 -38.93
N THR A 39 -12.73 -77.56 -39.67
CA THR A 39 -11.65 -78.39 -39.09
C THR A 39 -10.28 -77.71 -39.13
N ALA A 40 -10.13 -76.64 -39.92
CA ALA A 40 -8.86 -75.94 -40.04
C ALA A 40 -8.56 -75.11 -38.76
N PRO A 41 -7.43 -75.33 -38.07
CA PRO A 41 -7.11 -74.66 -36.81
C PRO A 41 -7.11 -73.12 -36.89
N ALA A 42 -6.57 -72.55 -37.97
CA ALA A 42 -6.49 -71.11 -38.17
C ALA A 42 -7.86 -70.44 -38.41
N GLU A 43 -8.75 -71.09 -39.17
CA GLU A 43 -10.11 -70.58 -39.39
C GLU A 43 -10.99 -70.76 -38.15
N ARG A 44 -10.84 -71.87 -37.41
CA ARG A 44 -11.49 -72.03 -36.11
C ARG A 44 -11.08 -70.94 -35.12
N ALA A 45 -9.78 -70.60 -35.07
CA ALA A 45 -9.26 -69.54 -34.22
C ALA A 45 -9.84 -68.16 -34.59
N ARG A 46 -9.94 -67.84 -35.88
CA ARG A 46 -10.59 -66.60 -36.36
C ARG A 46 -12.05 -66.51 -35.96
N LEU A 47 -12.81 -67.59 -36.19
CA LEU A 47 -14.23 -67.65 -35.83
C LEU A 47 -14.44 -67.51 -34.33
N PHE A 48 -13.59 -68.11 -33.49
CA PHE A 48 -13.65 -67.91 -32.04
C PHE A 48 -13.37 -66.46 -31.62
N VAL A 49 -12.46 -65.75 -32.30
CA VAL A 49 -12.21 -64.31 -32.04
C VAL A 49 -13.42 -63.46 -32.41
N GLU A 50 -14.06 -63.72 -33.56
CA GLU A 50 -15.29 -63.01 -33.97
C GLU A 50 -16.45 -63.27 -32.98
N VAL A 51 -16.62 -64.51 -32.54
CA VAL A 51 -17.60 -64.89 -31.50
C VAL A 51 -17.32 -64.13 -30.20
N ALA A 52 -16.06 -64.07 -29.76
CA ALA A 52 -15.67 -63.36 -28.55
C ALA A 52 -15.91 -61.84 -28.63
N CYS A 53 -15.62 -61.22 -29.78
CA CYS A 53 -15.91 -59.80 -30.02
C CYS A 53 -17.42 -59.53 -29.97
N GLY A 54 -18.26 -60.36 -30.60
CA GLY A 54 -19.72 -60.23 -30.52
C GLY A 54 -20.25 -60.40 -29.09
N LEU A 55 -19.73 -61.38 -28.34
CA LEU A 55 -20.10 -61.59 -26.93
C LEU A 55 -19.73 -60.38 -26.06
N ARG A 56 -18.55 -59.78 -26.28
CA ARG A 56 -18.08 -58.61 -25.55
C ARG A 56 -18.85 -57.34 -25.90
N ASP A 57 -18.94 -57.02 -27.19
CA ASP A 57 -19.37 -55.71 -27.68
C ASP A 57 -20.89 -55.61 -27.81
N GLU A 58 -21.57 -56.69 -28.19
CA GLU A 58 -23.01 -56.69 -28.48
C GLU A 58 -23.87 -57.30 -27.36
N LEU A 59 -23.35 -58.29 -26.65
CA LEU A 59 -24.06 -58.96 -25.54
C LEU A 59 -23.53 -58.61 -24.15
N GLY A 60 -22.36 -57.97 -24.05
CA GLY A 60 -21.75 -57.57 -22.79
C GLY A 60 -21.29 -58.71 -21.88
N ASP A 61 -21.28 -59.96 -22.36
CA ASP A 61 -20.87 -61.15 -21.60
C ASP A 61 -19.36 -61.39 -21.74
N ARG A 62 -18.61 -60.69 -20.88
CA ARG A 62 -17.14 -60.69 -20.89
C ARG A 62 -16.54 -62.02 -20.43
N ALA A 63 -17.22 -62.75 -19.53
CA ALA A 63 -16.74 -64.04 -19.03
C ALA A 63 -16.73 -65.10 -20.13
N GLN A 64 -17.80 -65.21 -20.91
CA GLN A 64 -17.87 -66.12 -22.05
C GLN A 64 -16.95 -65.69 -23.21
N ALA A 65 -16.73 -64.39 -23.38
CA ALA A 65 -15.76 -63.89 -24.36
C ALA A 65 -14.33 -64.35 -24.03
N VAL A 66 -13.92 -64.36 -22.76
CA VAL A 66 -12.62 -64.92 -22.34
C VAL A 66 -12.53 -66.41 -22.66
N ASP A 67 -13.57 -67.18 -22.34
CA ASP A 67 -13.57 -68.62 -22.61
C ASP A 67 -13.45 -68.94 -24.12
N ALA A 68 -14.17 -68.19 -24.97
CA ALA A 68 -14.06 -68.31 -26.42
C ALA A 68 -12.64 -67.98 -26.92
N LEU A 69 -11.98 -66.98 -26.35
CA LEU A 69 -10.60 -66.61 -26.71
C LEU A 69 -9.55 -67.60 -26.18
N VAL A 70 -9.79 -68.27 -25.05
CA VAL A 70 -8.93 -69.37 -24.57
C VAL A 70 -9.03 -70.57 -25.52
N GLU A 71 -10.21 -70.86 -26.06
CA GLU A 71 -10.36 -71.89 -27.09
C GLU A 71 -9.75 -71.48 -28.44
N ALA A 72 -9.82 -70.19 -28.80
CA ALA A 72 -9.05 -69.65 -29.93
C ALA A 72 -7.54 -69.89 -29.74
N TRP A 73 -7.04 -69.63 -28.53
CA TRP A 73 -5.62 -69.81 -28.15
C TRP A 73 -5.17 -71.28 -28.17
N ARG A 74 -6.09 -72.20 -27.85
CA ARG A 74 -5.87 -73.66 -28.01
C ARG A 74 -5.85 -74.08 -29.47
N ALA A 75 -6.72 -73.51 -30.30
CA ALA A 75 -6.84 -73.86 -31.71
C ALA A 75 -5.57 -73.47 -32.48
N ASP A 76 -5.17 -72.19 -32.42
CA ASP A 76 -3.97 -71.70 -33.08
C ASP A 76 -3.28 -70.57 -32.29
N PRO A 77 -2.23 -70.87 -31.51
CA PRO A 77 -1.50 -69.87 -30.75
C PRO A 77 -0.62 -68.95 -31.61
N THR A 78 -0.46 -69.27 -32.90
CA THR A 78 0.31 -68.43 -33.82
C THR A 78 -0.52 -67.28 -34.41
N HIS A 79 -1.84 -67.30 -34.21
CA HIS A 79 -2.73 -66.25 -34.68
C HIS A 79 -2.71 -65.04 -33.74
N GLU A 80 -2.05 -63.97 -34.20
CA GLU A 80 -1.75 -62.77 -33.41
C GLU A 80 -2.95 -62.05 -32.77
N PRO A 81 -4.11 -61.87 -33.45
CA PRO A 81 -5.26 -61.13 -32.90
C PRO A 81 -5.87 -61.75 -31.63
N ILE A 82 -5.60 -63.03 -31.34
CA ILE A 82 -6.12 -63.70 -30.15
C ILE A 82 -5.59 -63.03 -28.89
N LEU A 83 -4.28 -62.78 -28.82
CA LEU A 83 -3.67 -62.18 -27.63
C LEU A 83 -4.12 -60.72 -27.44
N ASP A 84 -4.27 -59.98 -28.53
CA ASP A 84 -4.74 -58.59 -28.50
C ASP A 84 -6.17 -58.48 -27.92
N ALA A 85 -7.01 -59.49 -28.13
CA ALA A 85 -8.35 -59.58 -27.55
C ALA A 85 -8.38 -60.25 -26.16
N LEU A 86 -7.54 -61.25 -25.94
CA LEU A 86 -7.53 -62.08 -24.72
C LEU A 86 -6.88 -61.37 -23.53
N GLU A 87 -5.76 -60.68 -23.73
CA GLU A 87 -5.00 -60.06 -22.64
C GLU A 87 -5.78 -58.93 -21.94
N PRO A 88 -6.48 -58.01 -22.63
CA PRO A 88 -7.29 -56.99 -21.96
C PRO A 88 -8.42 -57.60 -21.13
N LEU A 89 -9.14 -58.57 -21.69
CA LEU A 89 -10.26 -59.22 -21.01
C LEU A 89 -9.81 -60.07 -19.82
N ALA A 90 -8.69 -60.79 -19.95
CA ALA A 90 -8.11 -61.54 -18.83
C ALA A 90 -7.70 -60.63 -17.67
N ARG A 91 -7.30 -59.38 -17.95
CA ARG A 91 -6.97 -58.37 -16.94
C ARG A 91 -8.21 -57.79 -16.26
N GLU A 92 -9.25 -57.50 -17.04
CA GLU A 92 -10.53 -57.01 -16.50
C GLU A 92 -11.22 -58.06 -15.62
N GLU A 93 -11.24 -59.32 -16.06
CA GLU A 93 -11.89 -60.45 -15.36
C GLU A 93 -10.97 -61.13 -14.32
N GLN A 94 -9.71 -60.67 -14.17
CA GLN A 94 -8.71 -61.19 -13.22
C GLN A 94 -8.40 -62.71 -13.36
N ARG A 95 -8.45 -63.27 -14.57
CA ARG A 95 -8.27 -64.72 -14.85
C ARG A 95 -6.84 -65.15 -15.23
N TRP A 96 -5.82 -64.35 -14.92
CA TRP A 96 -4.43 -64.62 -15.30
C TRP A 96 -3.86 -65.93 -14.77
N ALA A 97 -4.20 -66.33 -13.54
CA ALA A 97 -3.71 -67.59 -12.94
C ALA A 97 -4.19 -68.82 -13.73
N GLU A 98 -5.45 -68.82 -14.15
CA GLU A 98 -6.03 -69.86 -14.99
C GLU A 98 -5.40 -69.89 -16.39
N LEU A 99 -5.16 -68.71 -16.98
CA LEU A 99 -4.55 -68.58 -18.29
C LEU A 99 -3.08 -69.06 -18.32
N LEU A 100 -2.32 -68.80 -17.26
CA LEU A 100 -0.93 -69.27 -17.10
C LEU A 100 -0.87 -70.79 -16.95
N GLU A 101 -1.71 -71.39 -16.10
CA GLU A 101 -1.74 -72.84 -15.91
C GLU A 101 -2.23 -73.58 -17.17
N THR A 102 -3.28 -73.07 -17.82
CA THR A 102 -3.75 -73.65 -19.09
C THR A 102 -2.69 -73.55 -20.18
N THR A 103 -2.03 -72.41 -20.33
CA THR A 103 -0.97 -72.23 -21.34
C THR A 103 0.26 -73.07 -21.02
N ARG A 104 0.63 -73.23 -19.75
CA ARG A 104 1.70 -74.13 -19.30
C ARG A 104 1.41 -75.58 -19.68
N ALA A 105 0.19 -76.05 -19.45
CA ALA A 105 -0.24 -77.40 -19.82
C ALA A 105 -0.22 -77.60 -21.35
N LEU A 106 -0.71 -76.63 -22.11
CA LEU A 106 -0.70 -76.67 -23.59
C LEU A 106 0.72 -76.68 -24.14
N ALA A 107 1.61 -75.84 -23.62
CA ALA A 107 3.01 -75.79 -24.01
C ALA A 107 3.77 -77.10 -23.70
N ALA A 108 3.39 -77.83 -22.65
CA ALA A 108 3.99 -79.12 -22.32
C ALA A 108 3.56 -80.24 -23.27
N ALA A 109 2.33 -80.17 -23.81
CA ALA A 109 1.77 -81.15 -24.74
C ALA A 109 2.13 -80.88 -26.22
N GLU A 110 2.52 -79.65 -26.55
CA GLU A 110 2.78 -79.21 -27.92
C GLU A 110 4.07 -79.78 -28.51
N ARG A 111 4.00 -80.28 -29.75
CA ARG A 111 5.13 -80.89 -30.48
C ARG A 111 5.56 -80.08 -31.70
N GLN A 112 4.74 -79.13 -32.16
CA GLN A 112 5.09 -78.27 -33.29
C GLN A 112 5.92 -77.07 -32.81
N THR A 113 7.13 -76.91 -33.37
CA THR A 113 8.07 -75.85 -32.97
C THR A 113 7.48 -74.43 -33.01
N PRO A 114 6.75 -73.99 -34.06
CA PRO A 114 6.19 -72.64 -34.09
C PRO A 114 5.13 -72.36 -33.02
N ARG A 115 4.31 -73.37 -32.69
CA ARG A 115 3.28 -73.27 -31.64
C ARG A 115 3.89 -73.31 -30.24
N ALA A 116 4.90 -74.16 -30.04
CA ALA A 116 5.65 -74.23 -28.79
C ALA A 116 6.39 -72.92 -28.49
N ILE A 117 6.95 -72.27 -29.52
CA ILE A 117 7.55 -70.93 -29.40
C ILE A 117 6.47 -69.90 -29.05
N ALA A 118 5.32 -69.87 -29.74
CA ALA A 118 4.25 -68.92 -29.44
C ALA A 118 3.71 -69.03 -27.99
N TYR A 119 3.57 -70.24 -27.45
CA TYR A 119 3.20 -70.44 -26.05
C TYR A 119 4.31 -69.99 -25.10
N ALA A 120 5.58 -70.30 -25.38
CA ALA A 120 6.70 -69.88 -24.56
C ALA A 120 6.88 -68.35 -24.58
N GLU A 121 6.71 -67.70 -25.73
CA GLU A 121 6.73 -66.23 -25.88
C GLU A 121 5.64 -65.56 -25.03
N ALA A 122 4.41 -66.08 -25.08
CA ALA A 122 3.29 -65.59 -24.28
C ALA A 122 3.55 -65.78 -22.78
N MET A 123 4.09 -66.94 -22.37
CA MET A 123 4.48 -67.19 -20.98
C MET A 123 5.56 -66.22 -20.50
N VAL A 124 6.61 -65.99 -21.29
CA VAL A 124 7.65 -64.98 -20.96
C VAL A 124 7.03 -63.59 -20.86
N ARG A 125 6.16 -63.21 -21.79
CA ARG A 125 5.46 -61.92 -21.78
C ARG A 125 4.61 -61.74 -20.52
N TRP A 126 3.77 -62.71 -20.18
CA TRP A 126 2.87 -62.62 -19.03
C TRP A 126 3.59 -62.72 -17.69
N LEU A 127 4.59 -63.60 -17.57
CA LEU A 127 5.43 -63.73 -16.37
C LEU A 127 6.37 -62.55 -16.15
N THR A 128 6.58 -61.71 -17.16
CA THR A 128 7.34 -60.46 -17.02
C THR A 128 6.42 -59.26 -16.75
N ARG A 129 5.19 -59.25 -17.30
CA ARG A 129 4.32 -58.06 -17.32
C ARG A 129 3.12 -58.13 -16.38
N GLU A 130 2.39 -59.25 -16.35
CA GLU A 130 1.09 -59.35 -15.69
C GLU A 130 1.21 -60.03 -14.32
N VAL A 131 1.97 -61.13 -14.22
CA VAL A 131 2.26 -61.84 -12.97
C VAL A 131 3.78 -62.02 -12.85
N PRO A 132 4.51 -61.03 -12.28
CA PRO A 132 5.96 -61.02 -12.29
C PRO A 132 6.59 -62.22 -11.54
N ASP A 133 7.15 -63.17 -12.29
CA ASP A 133 8.00 -64.27 -11.80
C ASP A 133 9.24 -64.37 -12.70
N PRO A 134 10.33 -63.68 -12.34
CA PRO A 134 11.52 -63.56 -13.18
C PRO A 134 12.31 -64.88 -13.28
N ASP A 135 12.20 -65.77 -12.29
CA ASP A 135 12.90 -67.05 -12.30
C ASP A 135 12.19 -68.03 -13.23
N LEU A 136 10.85 -68.06 -13.20
CA LEU A 136 10.06 -68.87 -14.13
C LEU A 136 10.16 -68.31 -15.56
N ALA A 137 10.13 -66.99 -15.74
CA ALA A 137 10.33 -66.36 -17.05
C ALA A 137 11.69 -66.73 -17.66
N ARG A 138 12.77 -66.78 -16.85
CA ARG A 138 14.09 -67.26 -17.30
C ARG A 138 14.07 -68.72 -17.76
N GLN A 139 13.35 -69.60 -17.08
CA GLN A 139 13.21 -71.00 -17.50
C GLN A 139 12.49 -71.12 -18.86
N TRP A 140 11.47 -70.31 -19.09
CA TRP A 140 10.80 -70.25 -20.39
C TRP A 140 11.67 -69.64 -21.49
N LEU A 141 12.52 -68.66 -21.18
CA LEU A 141 13.52 -68.13 -22.12
C LEU A 141 14.57 -69.20 -22.51
N GLU A 142 15.05 -70.01 -21.57
CA GLU A 142 15.95 -71.14 -21.91
C GLU A 142 15.26 -72.17 -22.80
N ARG A 143 13.94 -72.37 -22.61
CA ARG A 143 13.14 -73.21 -23.49
C ARG A 143 13.02 -72.62 -24.90
N ILE A 144 12.86 -71.30 -25.03
CA ILE A 144 12.91 -70.61 -26.34
C ILE A 144 14.29 -70.77 -26.96
N ARG A 145 15.39 -70.61 -26.20
CA ARG A 145 16.77 -70.81 -26.69
C ARG A 145 17.01 -72.19 -27.28
N ALA A 146 16.42 -73.22 -26.68
CA ALA A 146 16.51 -74.59 -27.19
C ALA A 146 15.74 -74.80 -28.52
N LEU A 147 14.74 -73.96 -28.81
CA LEU A 147 13.87 -74.06 -29.99
C LEU A 147 14.28 -73.10 -31.12
N ASP A 148 14.67 -71.87 -30.78
CA ASP A 148 15.13 -70.82 -31.68
C ASP A 148 16.19 -69.96 -30.96
N SER A 149 17.45 -70.12 -31.34
CA SER A 149 18.57 -69.37 -30.77
C SER A 149 18.67 -67.92 -31.25
N THR A 150 17.90 -67.52 -32.27
CA THR A 150 17.91 -66.17 -32.89
C THR A 150 16.69 -65.33 -32.50
N HIS A 151 15.95 -65.77 -31.48
CA HIS A 151 14.71 -65.15 -31.06
C HIS A 151 14.94 -63.78 -30.38
N TRP A 152 14.09 -62.79 -30.68
CA TRP A 152 14.25 -61.41 -30.19
C TRP A 152 14.29 -61.29 -28.66
N GLN A 153 13.55 -62.12 -27.93
CA GLN A 153 13.57 -62.12 -26.46
C GLN A 153 14.91 -62.58 -25.88
N LEU A 154 15.67 -63.40 -26.61
CA LEU A 154 17.02 -63.84 -26.22
C LEU A 154 18.03 -62.70 -26.42
N HIS A 155 17.92 -62.00 -27.55
CA HIS A 155 18.70 -60.78 -27.81
C HIS A 155 18.39 -59.69 -26.76
N MET A 156 17.11 -59.53 -26.35
CA MET A 156 16.73 -58.66 -25.24
C MET A 156 17.37 -59.05 -23.89
N LEU A 157 17.45 -60.35 -23.60
CA LEU A 157 18.14 -60.85 -22.40
C LEU A 157 19.67 -60.62 -22.50
N GLN A 158 20.27 -60.86 -23.66
CA GLN A 158 21.70 -60.62 -23.91
C GLN A 158 22.05 -59.13 -23.82
N ALA A 159 21.18 -58.25 -24.32
CA ALA A 159 21.30 -56.81 -24.13
C ALA A 159 21.24 -56.44 -22.64
N ALA A 160 20.30 -56.99 -21.87
CA ALA A 160 20.19 -56.76 -20.43
C ALA A 160 21.42 -57.27 -19.66
N MET A 161 21.96 -58.44 -20.00
CA MET A 161 23.22 -58.93 -19.41
C MET A 161 24.40 -58.03 -19.78
N SER A 162 24.52 -57.62 -21.04
CA SER A 162 25.58 -56.72 -21.50
C SER A 162 25.53 -55.38 -20.76
N ARG A 163 24.32 -54.89 -20.46
CA ARG A 163 24.07 -53.71 -19.63
C ARG A 163 24.60 -53.88 -18.20
N GLU A 164 24.35 -55.01 -17.55
CA GLU A 164 24.86 -55.30 -16.20
C GLU A 164 26.40 -55.33 -16.16
N HIS A 165 27.03 -55.78 -17.24
CA HIS A 165 28.49 -55.80 -17.40
C HIS A 165 29.06 -54.46 -17.90
N GLY A 166 28.22 -53.47 -18.20
CA GLY A 166 28.63 -52.13 -18.65
C GLY A 166 29.08 -52.03 -20.12
N ASP A 167 28.86 -53.06 -20.94
CA ASP A 167 29.25 -53.09 -22.36
C ASP A 167 28.14 -52.51 -23.26
N PHE A 168 28.12 -51.18 -23.37
CA PHE A 168 27.08 -50.43 -24.08
C PHE A 168 27.01 -50.74 -25.58
N LYS A 169 28.15 -51.02 -26.22
CA LYS A 169 28.18 -51.30 -27.66
C LYS A 169 27.50 -52.63 -27.95
N ARG A 170 27.87 -53.68 -27.19
CA ARG A 170 27.23 -54.99 -27.32
C ARG A 170 25.75 -54.94 -26.95
N GLU A 171 25.38 -54.17 -25.92
CA GLU A 171 23.97 -53.96 -25.57
C GLU A 171 23.16 -53.42 -26.76
N LEU A 172 23.66 -52.39 -27.46
CA LEU A 172 22.97 -51.81 -28.62
C LEU A 172 22.95 -52.75 -29.83
N ASP A 173 24.05 -53.45 -30.11
CA ASP A 173 24.12 -54.42 -31.20
C ASP A 173 23.08 -55.55 -30.99
N GLU A 174 22.92 -56.02 -29.74
CA GLU A 174 21.89 -57.01 -29.37
C GLU A 174 20.47 -56.42 -29.45
N LEU A 175 20.25 -55.15 -29.08
CA LEU A 175 18.94 -54.50 -29.25
C LEU A 175 18.57 -54.29 -30.74
N ASP A 176 19.53 -53.99 -31.61
CA ASP A 176 19.31 -53.90 -33.05
C ASP A 176 18.92 -55.26 -33.65
N LEU A 177 19.60 -56.34 -33.22
CA LEU A 177 19.23 -57.71 -33.59
C LEU A 177 17.83 -58.08 -33.05
N ALA A 178 17.47 -57.62 -31.85
CA ALA A 178 16.13 -57.79 -31.30
C ALA A 178 15.06 -57.08 -32.14
N VAL A 179 15.31 -55.87 -32.66
CA VAL A 179 14.36 -55.19 -33.58
C VAL A 179 14.17 -55.97 -34.87
N LEU A 180 15.26 -56.49 -35.45
CA LEU A 180 15.23 -57.22 -36.73
C LEU A 180 14.49 -58.56 -36.61
N SER A 181 14.62 -59.23 -35.47
CA SER A 181 13.97 -60.53 -35.19
C SER A 181 12.54 -60.40 -34.65
N ALA A 182 12.15 -59.23 -34.11
CA ALA A 182 10.80 -58.99 -33.60
C ALA A 182 9.76 -58.86 -34.72
N LYS A 183 8.77 -59.76 -34.73
CA LYS A 183 7.70 -59.79 -35.75
C LYS A 183 6.59 -58.76 -35.49
N ARG A 184 6.26 -58.50 -34.22
CA ARG A 184 5.15 -57.61 -33.82
C ARG A 184 5.55 -56.15 -33.83
N ALA A 185 4.62 -55.30 -34.27
CA ALA A 185 4.81 -53.85 -34.24
C ALA A 185 4.97 -53.32 -32.80
N ASP A 186 4.19 -53.83 -31.83
CA ASP A 186 4.27 -53.47 -30.40
C ASP A 186 5.68 -53.76 -29.83
N ASP A 187 6.18 -54.98 -30.05
CA ASP A 187 7.50 -55.36 -29.55
C ASP A 187 8.62 -54.54 -30.24
N ARG A 188 8.55 -54.30 -31.55
CA ARG A 188 9.51 -53.41 -32.25
C ARG A 188 9.47 -51.96 -31.72
N ALA A 189 8.27 -51.41 -31.46
CA ALA A 189 8.13 -50.07 -30.92
C ALA A 189 8.71 -49.97 -29.51
N ARG A 190 8.50 -50.98 -28.66
CA ARG A 190 9.12 -51.06 -27.32
C ARG A 190 10.63 -51.12 -27.38
N ILE A 191 11.20 -51.94 -28.26
CA ILE A 191 12.66 -52.04 -28.42
C ILE A 191 13.22 -50.70 -28.92
N HIS A 192 12.54 -50.03 -29.86
CA HIS A 192 12.88 -48.67 -30.26
C HIS A 192 12.82 -47.65 -29.12
N LEU A 193 11.82 -47.72 -28.23
CA LEU A 193 11.75 -46.87 -27.04
C LEU A 193 12.91 -47.14 -26.07
N ILE A 194 13.28 -48.41 -25.88
CA ILE A 194 14.43 -48.81 -25.04
C ILE A 194 15.72 -48.25 -25.64
N MET A 195 15.98 -48.46 -26.93
CA MET A 195 17.16 -47.89 -27.61
C MET A 195 17.18 -46.37 -27.54
N ALA A 196 16.03 -45.71 -27.74
CA ALA A 196 15.92 -44.26 -27.64
C ALA A 196 16.26 -43.75 -26.23
N ALA A 197 15.80 -44.45 -25.18
CA ALA A 197 16.14 -44.14 -23.80
C ALA A 197 17.65 -44.34 -23.52
N ARG A 198 18.26 -45.41 -24.05
CA ARG A 198 19.70 -45.71 -23.88
C ARG A 198 20.60 -44.68 -24.57
N TYR A 199 20.23 -44.22 -25.75
CA TYR A 199 20.91 -43.08 -26.39
C TYR A 199 20.64 -41.73 -25.70
N GLY A 200 19.62 -41.65 -24.85
CA GLY A 200 19.26 -40.46 -24.08
C GLY A 200 19.93 -40.34 -22.70
N GLU A 201 20.67 -41.35 -22.25
CA GLU A 201 21.39 -41.34 -20.96
C GLU A 201 22.62 -40.43 -21.00
N GLU A 202 22.94 -39.76 -19.88
CA GLU A 202 23.99 -38.74 -19.80
C GLU A 202 25.39 -39.23 -20.17
N ARG A 203 25.68 -40.52 -19.96
CA ARG A 203 26.99 -41.13 -20.23
C ARG A 203 27.23 -41.48 -21.71
N THR A 204 26.17 -41.60 -22.49
CA THR A 204 26.17 -42.13 -23.88
C THR A 204 25.37 -41.27 -24.84
N PHE A 205 25.10 -40.02 -24.43
CA PHE A 205 24.15 -39.11 -25.05
C PHE A 205 24.40 -38.93 -26.55
N ASN A 206 23.50 -39.49 -27.37
CA ASN A 206 23.49 -39.33 -28.82
C ASN A 206 22.09 -38.95 -29.28
N VAL A 207 21.88 -37.65 -29.43
CA VAL A 207 20.58 -37.07 -29.73
C VAL A 207 20.03 -37.51 -31.08
N ALA A 208 20.90 -37.63 -32.10
CA ALA A 208 20.49 -38.02 -33.44
C ALA A 208 19.91 -39.45 -33.47
N GLN A 209 20.55 -40.38 -32.77
CA GLN A 209 20.06 -41.76 -32.67
C GLN A 209 18.83 -41.86 -31.78
N ALA A 210 18.80 -41.15 -30.64
CA ALA A 210 17.60 -41.10 -29.78
C ALA A 210 16.37 -40.59 -30.54
N LYS A 211 16.50 -39.48 -31.30
CA LYS A 211 15.44 -38.94 -32.17
C LYS A 211 14.99 -39.95 -33.23
N LYS A 212 15.93 -40.62 -33.90
CA LYS A 212 15.63 -41.63 -34.92
C LYS A 212 14.75 -42.74 -34.34
N HIS A 213 15.10 -43.25 -33.16
CA HIS A 213 14.36 -44.33 -32.52
C HIS A 213 13.02 -43.90 -31.92
N PHE A 214 12.91 -42.71 -31.30
CA PHE A 214 11.60 -42.18 -30.88
C PHE A 214 10.67 -41.93 -32.09
N THR A 215 11.21 -41.45 -33.21
CA THR A 215 10.45 -41.27 -34.46
C THR A 215 10.02 -42.62 -35.05
N ALA A 216 10.88 -43.64 -35.01
CA ALA A 216 10.54 -44.98 -35.46
C ALA A 216 9.44 -45.62 -34.60
N ALA A 217 9.49 -45.46 -33.27
CA ALA A 217 8.44 -45.90 -32.37
C ALA A 217 7.11 -45.17 -32.62
N HIS A 218 7.14 -43.85 -32.83
CA HIS A 218 5.94 -43.07 -33.17
C HIS A 218 5.35 -43.44 -34.54
N LYS A 219 6.16 -43.79 -35.55
CA LYS A 219 5.65 -44.28 -36.84
C LYS A 219 4.87 -45.59 -36.70
N LEU A 220 5.31 -46.46 -35.79
CA LEU A 220 4.61 -47.72 -35.50
C LEU A 220 3.32 -47.47 -34.71
N PHE A 221 3.33 -46.52 -33.76
CA PHE A 221 2.14 -46.12 -32.99
C PHE A 221 1.96 -44.60 -32.93
N PRO A 222 1.26 -44.00 -33.91
CA PRO A 222 1.13 -42.55 -34.04
C PRO A 222 0.38 -41.87 -32.89
N ARG A 223 -0.50 -42.58 -32.19
CA ARG A 223 -1.32 -42.01 -31.11
C ARG A 223 -0.79 -42.25 -29.70
N THR A 224 0.36 -42.92 -29.57
CA THR A 224 0.96 -43.20 -28.27
C THR A 224 1.80 -42.03 -27.76
N MET A 225 1.65 -41.70 -26.48
CA MET A 225 2.32 -40.55 -25.86
C MET A 225 3.80 -40.77 -25.55
N ASP A 226 4.21 -41.99 -25.23
CA ASP A 226 5.60 -42.31 -24.82
C ASP A 226 6.68 -41.85 -25.81
N PRO A 227 6.59 -42.12 -27.13
CA PRO A 227 7.59 -41.62 -28.08
C PRO A 227 7.52 -40.09 -28.25
N LEU A 228 6.34 -39.48 -28.12
CA LEU A 228 6.16 -38.03 -28.24
C LEU A 228 6.76 -37.29 -27.03
N ARG A 229 6.64 -37.81 -25.81
CA ARG A 229 7.29 -37.27 -24.61
C ARG A 229 8.81 -37.34 -24.71
N GLY A 230 9.35 -38.41 -25.32
CA GLY A 230 10.77 -38.54 -25.64
C GLY A 230 11.26 -37.45 -26.60
N LEU A 231 10.51 -37.20 -27.67
CA LEU A 231 10.80 -36.14 -28.64
C LEU A 231 10.66 -34.73 -28.05
N GLU A 232 9.68 -34.51 -27.17
CA GLU A 232 9.47 -33.25 -26.45
C GLU A 232 10.66 -32.93 -25.54
N ASN A 233 11.13 -33.90 -24.74
CA ASN A 233 12.29 -33.74 -23.87
C ASN A 233 13.54 -33.40 -24.67
N ILE A 234 13.73 -34.03 -25.83
CA ILE A 234 14.86 -33.74 -26.72
C ILE A 234 14.74 -32.33 -27.31
N ALA A 235 13.59 -31.98 -27.88
CA ALA A 235 13.37 -30.66 -28.49
C ALA A 235 13.53 -29.53 -27.46
N THR A 236 13.09 -29.76 -26.22
CA THR A 236 13.28 -28.82 -25.09
C THR A 236 14.75 -28.67 -24.71
N ARG A 237 15.51 -29.78 -24.64
CA ARG A 237 16.95 -29.75 -24.32
C ARG A 237 17.81 -29.07 -25.41
N GLU A 238 17.47 -29.28 -26.67
CA GLU A 238 18.14 -28.61 -27.80
C GLU A 238 17.64 -27.18 -28.04
N ASN A 239 16.59 -26.77 -27.33
CA ASN A 239 15.88 -25.50 -27.54
C ASN A 239 15.36 -25.34 -28.99
N ASP A 240 15.03 -26.46 -29.66
CA ASP A 240 14.42 -26.49 -30.99
C ASP A 240 12.91 -26.28 -30.86
N LYS A 241 12.53 -25.01 -30.91
CA LYS A 241 11.13 -24.58 -30.73
C LYS A 241 10.22 -25.10 -31.85
N VAL A 242 10.73 -25.26 -33.08
CA VAL A 242 9.94 -25.73 -34.23
C VAL A 242 9.59 -27.21 -34.04
N ALA A 243 10.60 -28.03 -33.72
CA ALA A 243 10.38 -29.43 -33.39
C ALA A 243 9.46 -29.61 -32.18
N LEU A 244 9.60 -28.76 -31.15
CA LEU A 244 8.73 -28.79 -29.98
C LEU A 244 7.28 -28.50 -30.35
N ALA A 245 7.01 -27.47 -31.16
CA ALA A 245 5.65 -27.14 -31.59
C ALA A 245 4.99 -28.28 -32.40
N ASP A 246 5.75 -28.92 -33.28
CA ASP A 246 5.25 -30.06 -34.07
C ASP A 246 4.97 -31.29 -33.18
N VAL A 247 5.78 -31.51 -32.15
CA VAL A 247 5.54 -32.57 -31.16
C VAL A 247 4.30 -32.26 -30.33
N LEU A 248 4.12 -31.03 -29.83
CA LEU A 248 2.95 -30.63 -29.05
C LEU A 248 1.65 -30.73 -29.86
N ARG A 249 1.67 -30.42 -31.16
CA ARG A 249 0.53 -30.67 -32.07
C ARG A 249 0.17 -32.15 -32.12
N LYS A 250 1.17 -33.02 -32.32
CA LYS A 250 0.97 -34.48 -32.36
C LYS A 250 0.50 -35.03 -31.01
N GLN A 251 0.95 -34.46 -29.90
CA GLN A 251 0.48 -34.83 -28.56
C GLN A 251 -0.97 -34.39 -28.32
N ALA A 252 -1.38 -33.22 -28.81
CA ALA A 252 -2.77 -32.76 -28.71
C ALA A 252 -3.74 -33.67 -29.51
N ASP A 253 -3.26 -34.25 -30.61
CA ASP A 253 -4.00 -35.18 -31.47
C ASP A 253 -3.87 -36.66 -31.03
N ALA A 254 -3.08 -36.94 -29.98
CA ALA A 254 -2.94 -38.27 -29.40
C ALA A 254 -4.16 -38.67 -28.55
N ASP A 255 -4.24 -39.96 -28.19
CA ASP A 255 -5.30 -40.48 -27.32
C ASP A 255 -4.99 -40.13 -25.85
N VAL A 256 -5.23 -38.86 -25.49
CA VAL A 256 -5.05 -38.28 -24.15
C VAL A 256 -6.37 -37.82 -23.55
N GLU A 257 -6.42 -37.70 -22.22
CA GLU A 257 -7.58 -37.14 -21.53
C GLU A 257 -7.85 -35.69 -21.95
N PRO A 258 -9.12 -35.22 -21.94
CA PRO A 258 -9.45 -33.84 -22.31
C PRO A 258 -8.71 -32.77 -21.50
N SER A 259 -8.44 -33.03 -20.22
CA SER A 259 -7.65 -32.17 -19.32
C SER A 259 -6.20 -32.00 -19.80
N ASP A 260 -5.53 -33.09 -20.12
CA ASP A 260 -4.17 -33.10 -20.64
C ASP A 260 -4.09 -32.44 -22.01
N ARG A 261 -5.10 -32.69 -22.87
CA ARG A 261 -5.21 -32.02 -24.18
C ARG A 261 -5.30 -30.50 -24.03
N VAL A 262 -6.08 -30.00 -23.06
CA VAL A 262 -6.17 -28.57 -22.77
C VAL A 262 -4.81 -28.01 -22.33
N ALA A 263 -4.09 -28.70 -21.44
CA ALA A 263 -2.77 -28.26 -20.99
C ALA A 263 -1.75 -28.18 -22.14
N ILE A 264 -1.73 -29.19 -23.03
CA ILE A 264 -0.85 -29.24 -24.21
C ILE A 264 -1.20 -28.10 -25.18
N LEU A 265 -2.48 -27.87 -25.46
CA LEU A 265 -2.93 -26.80 -26.35
C LEU A 265 -2.60 -25.40 -25.79
N LEU A 266 -2.74 -25.18 -24.48
CA LEU A 266 -2.34 -23.91 -23.85
C LEU A 266 -0.83 -23.68 -23.95
N TRP A 267 -0.02 -24.73 -23.80
CA TRP A 267 1.42 -24.62 -23.97
C TRP A 267 1.81 -24.33 -25.42
N LEU A 268 1.18 -25.01 -26.38
CA LEU A 268 1.36 -24.74 -27.81
C LEU A 268 0.96 -23.30 -28.17
N ALA A 269 -0.19 -22.83 -27.70
CA ALA A 269 -0.65 -21.46 -27.95
C ALA A 269 0.32 -20.41 -27.37
N LYS A 270 0.87 -20.66 -26.18
CA LYS A 270 1.89 -19.78 -25.59
C LYS A 270 3.17 -19.74 -26.41
N LEU A 271 3.62 -20.88 -26.93
CA LEU A 271 4.78 -20.98 -27.82
C LEU A 271 4.54 -20.22 -29.14
N GLU A 272 3.34 -20.36 -29.72
CA GLU A 272 2.90 -19.64 -30.93
C GLU A 272 2.80 -18.12 -30.74
N GLU A 273 2.27 -17.68 -29.59
CA GLU A 273 2.15 -16.27 -29.22
C GLU A 273 3.51 -15.61 -28.98
N GLN A 274 4.33 -16.20 -28.10
CA GLN A 274 5.52 -15.53 -27.54
C GLN A 274 6.76 -15.72 -28.41
N GLU A 275 6.98 -16.94 -28.93
CA GLU A 275 8.23 -17.29 -29.60
C GLU A 275 8.12 -17.16 -31.11
N PHE A 276 7.03 -17.65 -31.70
CA PHE A 276 6.82 -17.53 -33.15
C PHE A 276 6.19 -16.19 -33.56
N ARG A 277 5.67 -15.41 -32.60
CA ARG A 277 4.98 -14.13 -32.83
C ARG A 277 3.88 -14.25 -33.88
N LYS A 278 3.12 -15.35 -33.85
CA LYS A 278 1.98 -15.63 -34.74
C LYS A 278 0.69 -15.67 -33.91
N PRO A 279 0.17 -14.51 -33.47
CA PRO A 279 -1.01 -14.44 -32.62
C PRO A 279 -2.26 -15.04 -33.29
N GLU A 280 -2.32 -15.08 -34.63
CA GLU A 280 -3.42 -15.70 -35.37
C GLU A 280 -3.43 -17.23 -35.24
N LEU A 281 -2.25 -17.86 -35.20
CA LEU A 281 -2.13 -19.29 -34.97
C LEU A 281 -2.44 -19.64 -33.51
N ALA A 282 -1.91 -18.85 -32.57
CA ALA A 282 -2.20 -18.99 -31.16
C ALA A 282 -3.71 -18.87 -30.88
N ALA A 283 -4.40 -17.92 -31.53
CA ALA A 283 -5.85 -17.77 -31.41
C ALA A 283 -6.61 -19.03 -31.87
N LYS A 284 -6.25 -19.61 -33.03
CA LYS A 284 -6.85 -20.88 -33.50
C LYS A 284 -6.59 -22.04 -32.54
N THR A 285 -5.40 -22.10 -31.93
CA THR A 285 -5.06 -23.12 -30.93
C THR A 285 -5.88 -22.93 -29.64
N LEU A 286 -6.10 -21.69 -29.21
CA LEU A 286 -6.92 -21.36 -28.03
C LEU A 286 -8.43 -21.56 -28.29
N GLU A 287 -8.91 -21.34 -29.51
CA GLU A 287 -10.28 -21.68 -29.91
C GLU A 287 -10.56 -23.19 -29.73
N ARG A 288 -9.56 -24.05 -30.00
CA ARG A 288 -9.66 -25.49 -29.71
C ARG A 288 -9.80 -25.77 -28.21
N VAL A 289 -9.18 -24.95 -27.35
CA VAL A 289 -9.34 -25.04 -25.89
C VAL A 289 -10.76 -24.63 -25.48
N ILE A 290 -11.27 -23.52 -26.02
CA ILE A 290 -12.64 -23.06 -25.73
C ILE A 290 -13.71 -24.03 -26.26
N ALA A 291 -13.45 -24.71 -27.38
CA ALA A 291 -14.35 -25.75 -27.89
C ALA A 291 -14.45 -26.96 -26.94
N LEU A 292 -13.39 -27.26 -26.18
CA LEU A 292 -13.38 -28.32 -25.18
C LEU A 292 -13.96 -27.86 -23.84
N VAL A 293 -13.58 -26.65 -23.41
CA VAL A 293 -14.00 -26.05 -22.14
C VAL A 293 -14.40 -24.59 -22.39
N PRO A 294 -15.70 -24.32 -22.61
CA PRO A 294 -16.19 -22.98 -22.96
C PRO A 294 -15.85 -21.88 -21.94
N ASP A 295 -15.79 -22.24 -20.66
CA ASP A 295 -15.63 -21.30 -19.54
C ASP A 295 -14.19 -21.21 -19.03
N HIS A 296 -13.20 -21.66 -19.82
CA HIS A 296 -11.81 -21.71 -19.38
C HIS A 296 -11.18 -20.31 -19.28
N ALA A 297 -11.15 -19.73 -18.07
CA ALA A 297 -10.71 -18.36 -17.81
C ALA A 297 -9.34 -18.00 -18.41
N VAL A 298 -8.33 -18.86 -18.25
CA VAL A 298 -6.97 -18.61 -18.77
C VAL A 298 -6.94 -18.59 -20.30
N ALA A 299 -7.83 -19.34 -20.96
CA ALA A 299 -7.90 -19.37 -22.41
C ALA A 299 -8.61 -18.13 -22.95
N LEU A 300 -9.64 -17.64 -22.25
CA LEU A 300 -10.32 -16.38 -22.58
C LEU A 300 -9.38 -15.17 -22.41
N ASP A 301 -8.56 -15.14 -21.36
CA ASP A 301 -7.54 -14.08 -21.17
C ASP A 301 -6.44 -14.15 -22.23
N ALA A 302 -5.99 -15.35 -22.61
CA ALA A 302 -5.04 -15.53 -23.69
C ALA A 302 -5.63 -15.10 -25.04
N LEU A 303 -6.89 -15.45 -25.32
CA LEU A 303 -7.61 -15.04 -26.54
C LEU A 303 -7.79 -13.53 -26.64
N GLU A 304 -8.12 -12.87 -25.52
CA GLU A 304 -8.23 -11.42 -25.47
C GLU A 304 -6.90 -10.76 -25.93
N ARG A 305 -5.77 -11.22 -25.39
CA ARG A 305 -4.44 -10.71 -25.76
C ARG A 305 -4.10 -11.02 -27.21
N THR A 306 -4.35 -12.25 -27.69
CA THR A 306 -4.01 -12.65 -29.07
C THR A 306 -4.86 -11.90 -30.09
N TYR A 307 -6.17 -11.75 -29.89
CA TYR A 307 -7.02 -11.00 -30.82
C TYR A 307 -6.75 -9.50 -30.80
N THR A 308 -6.36 -8.95 -29.64
CA THR A 308 -5.87 -7.56 -29.57
C THR A 308 -4.59 -7.38 -30.38
N ALA A 309 -3.65 -8.32 -30.29
CA ALA A 309 -2.40 -8.28 -31.05
C ALA A 309 -2.60 -8.46 -32.56
N SER A 310 -3.51 -9.36 -32.98
CA SER A 310 -3.84 -9.59 -34.40
C SER A 310 -4.84 -8.59 -34.99
N ARG A 311 -5.34 -7.64 -34.18
CA ARG A 311 -6.35 -6.63 -34.56
C ARG A 311 -7.67 -7.24 -35.05
N ALA A 312 -8.01 -8.45 -34.61
CA ALA A 312 -9.27 -9.12 -34.89
C ALA A 312 -10.38 -8.61 -33.95
N TRP A 313 -10.81 -7.37 -34.15
CA TRP A 313 -11.71 -6.67 -33.23
C TRP A 313 -13.10 -7.30 -33.12
N THR A 314 -13.60 -7.91 -34.21
CA THR A 314 -14.89 -8.62 -34.22
C THR A 314 -14.88 -9.81 -33.27
N ASP A 315 -13.86 -10.66 -33.37
CA ASP A 315 -13.74 -11.86 -32.55
C ASP A 315 -13.40 -11.51 -31.10
N LEU A 316 -12.63 -10.43 -30.90
CA LEU A 316 -12.35 -9.87 -29.58
C LEU A 316 -13.62 -9.48 -28.82
N THR A 317 -14.61 -8.86 -29.48
CA THR A 317 -15.87 -8.50 -28.79
C THR A 317 -16.64 -9.73 -28.32
N GLY A 318 -16.66 -10.81 -29.12
CA GLY A 318 -17.29 -12.07 -28.72
C GLY A 318 -16.59 -12.73 -27.54
N VAL A 319 -15.25 -12.67 -27.49
CA VAL A 319 -14.46 -13.17 -26.35
C VAL A 319 -14.67 -12.31 -25.11
N LEU A 320 -14.62 -10.98 -25.23
CA LEU A 320 -14.82 -10.06 -24.11
C LEU A 320 -16.23 -10.19 -23.51
N GLU A 321 -17.26 -10.36 -24.35
CA GLU A 321 -18.64 -10.60 -23.89
C GLU A 321 -18.74 -11.92 -23.12
N ARG A 322 -18.21 -13.02 -23.68
CA ARG A 322 -18.17 -14.32 -22.99
C ARG A 322 -17.38 -14.25 -21.69
N ALA A 323 -16.20 -13.64 -21.73
CA ALA A 323 -15.34 -13.42 -20.59
C ALA A 323 -16.05 -12.59 -19.49
N ALA A 324 -16.84 -11.58 -19.85
CA ALA A 324 -17.63 -10.81 -18.89
C ALA A 324 -18.79 -11.64 -18.28
N THR A 325 -19.40 -12.54 -19.04
CA THR A 325 -20.48 -13.41 -18.53
C THR A 325 -19.97 -14.48 -17.55
N VAL A 326 -18.80 -15.07 -17.81
CA VAL A 326 -18.24 -16.16 -17.00
C VAL A 326 -17.54 -15.65 -15.74
N THR A 327 -17.00 -14.43 -15.74
CA THR A 327 -16.33 -13.85 -14.57
C THR A 327 -17.33 -13.60 -13.44
N ALA A 328 -17.14 -14.24 -12.28
CA ALA A 328 -17.91 -13.98 -11.07
C ALA A 328 -17.53 -12.68 -10.34
N ASP A 329 -16.24 -12.31 -10.38
CA ASP A 329 -15.70 -11.11 -9.74
C ASP A 329 -16.24 -9.82 -10.40
N ALA A 330 -16.94 -9.00 -9.62
CA ALA A 330 -17.55 -7.76 -10.09
C ALA A 330 -16.52 -6.76 -10.65
N GLN A 331 -15.32 -6.67 -10.06
CA GLN A 331 -14.27 -5.72 -10.47
C GLN A 331 -13.56 -6.16 -11.76
N VAL A 332 -13.35 -7.46 -11.93
CA VAL A 332 -12.79 -8.00 -13.18
C VAL A 332 -13.82 -7.92 -14.30
N ARG A 333 -15.11 -8.17 -13.98
CA ARG A 333 -16.23 -8.02 -14.91
C ARG A 333 -16.39 -6.58 -15.39
N THR A 334 -16.31 -5.60 -14.49
CA THR A 334 -16.40 -4.17 -14.87
C THR A 334 -15.24 -3.77 -15.78
N GLY A 335 -14.01 -4.19 -15.47
CA GLY A 335 -12.85 -3.93 -16.33
C GLY A 335 -12.95 -4.59 -17.71
N ARG A 336 -13.62 -5.74 -17.85
CA ARG A 336 -13.88 -6.38 -19.16
C ARG A 336 -14.97 -5.65 -19.94
N LEU A 337 -16.05 -5.22 -19.28
CA LEU A 337 -17.13 -4.44 -19.91
C LEU A 337 -16.67 -3.04 -20.37
N GLN A 338 -15.80 -2.37 -19.61
CA GLN A 338 -15.18 -1.09 -20.01
C GLN A 338 -14.37 -1.26 -21.30
N ARG A 339 -13.52 -2.30 -21.38
CA ARG A 339 -12.74 -2.61 -22.59
C ARG A 339 -13.64 -2.96 -23.77
N LEU A 340 -14.71 -3.72 -23.56
CA LEU A 340 -15.70 -4.04 -24.59
C LEU A 340 -16.36 -2.77 -25.16
N GLY A 341 -16.85 -1.88 -24.28
CA GLY A 341 -17.46 -0.61 -24.68
C GLY A 341 -16.51 0.27 -25.49
N ALA A 342 -15.25 0.36 -25.08
CA ALA A 342 -14.21 1.12 -25.79
C ALA A 342 -13.88 0.53 -27.17
N VAL A 343 -13.78 -0.80 -27.30
CA VAL A 343 -13.52 -1.47 -28.59
C VAL A 343 -14.70 -1.30 -29.55
N LEU A 344 -15.94 -1.45 -29.06
CA LEU A 344 -17.17 -1.27 -29.85
C LEU A 344 -17.25 0.15 -30.44
N GLU A 345 -16.97 1.17 -29.63
CA GLU A 345 -17.01 2.55 -30.11
C GLU A 345 -15.83 2.90 -31.03
N THR A 346 -14.59 2.66 -30.58
CA THR A 346 -13.41 3.23 -31.24
C THR A 346 -12.88 2.40 -32.40
N LYS A 347 -13.03 1.07 -32.35
CA LYS A 347 -12.46 0.15 -33.35
C LYS A 347 -13.51 -0.37 -34.32
N LEU A 348 -14.72 -0.66 -33.83
CA LEU A 348 -15.83 -1.16 -34.66
C LEU A 348 -16.80 -0.06 -35.11
N GLY A 349 -16.77 1.11 -34.48
CA GLY A 349 -17.62 2.23 -34.88
C GLY A 349 -19.11 2.00 -34.61
N ASP A 350 -19.46 1.15 -33.64
CA ASP A 350 -20.83 0.86 -33.23
C ASP A 350 -21.17 1.55 -31.89
N PRO A 351 -21.57 2.84 -31.91
CA PRO A 351 -21.92 3.58 -30.71
C PRO A 351 -23.18 3.03 -30.01
N ARG A 352 -24.09 2.34 -30.73
CA ARG A 352 -25.31 1.79 -30.11
C ARG A 352 -24.99 0.58 -29.25
N ALA A 353 -24.15 -0.32 -29.75
CA ALA A 353 -23.66 -1.46 -28.97
C ALA A 353 -22.79 -1.00 -27.78
N ALA A 354 -22.00 0.06 -27.97
CA ALA A 354 -21.24 0.67 -26.89
C ALA A 354 -22.16 1.21 -25.78
N VAL A 355 -23.24 1.93 -26.11
CA VAL A 355 -24.23 2.42 -25.13
C VAL A 355 -24.83 1.25 -24.33
N ALA A 356 -25.30 0.19 -25.00
CA ALA A 356 -25.86 -0.98 -24.30
C ALA A 356 -24.85 -1.63 -23.33
N THR A 357 -23.56 -1.62 -23.68
CA THR A 357 -22.48 -2.13 -22.83
C THR A 357 -22.23 -1.22 -21.63
N TYR A 358 -22.17 0.10 -21.84
CA TYR A 358 -22.00 1.08 -20.77
C TYR A 358 -23.23 1.18 -19.86
N GLU A 359 -24.45 0.89 -20.34
CA GLU A 359 -25.65 0.79 -19.51
C GLU A 359 -25.59 -0.42 -18.57
N ARG A 360 -25.10 -1.56 -19.06
CA ARG A 360 -24.82 -2.74 -18.22
C ARG A 360 -23.74 -2.43 -17.18
N LEU A 361 -22.72 -1.66 -17.57
CA LEU A 361 -21.68 -1.20 -16.65
C LEU A 361 -22.23 -0.23 -15.60
N SER A 362 -23.11 0.70 -15.98
CA SER A 362 -23.75 1.66 -15.06
C SER A 362 -24.64 0.97 -14.01
N LYS A 363 -25.22 -0.20 -14.32
CA LYS A 363 -25.94 -1.00 -13.31
C LYS A 363 -25.02 -1.59 -12.24
N LEU A 364 -23.76 -1.86 -12.58
CA LEU A 364 -22.75 -2.36 -11.65
C LEU A 364 -22.05 -1.21 -10.90
N MET A 365 -21.94 -0.05 -11.55
CA MET A 365 -21.27 1.16 -11.07
C MET A 365 -22.19 2.38 -11.23
N PRO A 366 -23.20 2.55 -10.36
CA PRO A 366 -24.23 3.58 -10.52
C PRO A 366 -23.72 5.01 -10.27
N GLU A 367 -22.62 5.17 -9.54
CA GLU A 367 -22.05 6.46 -9.14
C GLU A 367 -20.71 6.77 -9.83
N ASP A 368 -20.34 6.03 -10.88
CA ASP A 368 -19.09 6.30 -11.60
C ASP A 368 -19.27 7.43 -12.61
N GLU A 369 -18.62 8.57 -12.34
CA GLU A 369 -18.63 9.77 -13.19
C GLU A 369 -18.15 9.48 -14.61
N THR A 370 -17.19 8.57 -14.78
CA THR A 370 -16.61 8.25 -16.09
C THR A 370 -17.63 7.53 -16.97
N VAL A 371 -18.35 6.56 -16.40
CA VAL A 371 -19.36 5.77 -17.10
C VAL A 371 -20.57 6.64 -17.48
N LEU A 372 -21.04 7.49 -16.55
CA LEU A 372 -22.11 8.43 -16.81
C LEU A 372 -21.71 9.48 -17.85
N GLY A 373 -20.46 9.94 -17.82
CA GLY A 373 -19.91 10.85 -18.82
C GLY A 373 -19.87 10.25 -20.23
N GLU A 374 -19.41 9.00 -20.37
CA GLU A 374 -19.38 8.30 -21.67
C GLU A 374 -20.79 8.01 -22.19
N LEU A 375 -21.74 7.62 -21.32
CA LEU A 375 -23.14 7.43 -21.69
C LEU A 375 -23.80 8.74 -22.16
N ALA A 376 -23.55 9.86 -21.48
CA ALA A 376 -24.06 11.16 -21.89
C ALA A 376 -23.51 11.56 -23.26
N ARG A 377 -22.19 11.46 -23.47
CA ARG A 377 -21.53 11.79 -24.74
C ARG A 377 -22.00 10.91 -25.90
N LEU A 378 -22.12 9.59 -25.68
CA LEU A 378 -22.58 8.66 -26.69
C LEU A 378 -24.06 8.91 -27.06
N SER A 379 -24.90 9.22 -26.07
CA SER A 379 -26.31 9.56 -26.28
C SER A 379 -26.46 10.86 -27.09
N GLU A 380 -25.64 11.88 -26.80
CA GLU A 380 -25.56 13.12 -27.59
C GLU A 380 -25.16 12.85 -29.05
N LYS A 381 -24.14 12.02 -29.27
CA LYS A 381 -23.67 11.63 -30.61
C LYS A 381 -24.73 10.86 -31.40
N LEU A 382 -25.57 10.08 -30.71
CA LEU A 382 -26.69 9.34 -31.29
C LEU A 382 -27.94 10.20 -31.51
N GLY A 383 -27.97 11.43 -30.98
CA GLY A 383 -29.10 12.34 -31.05
C GLY A 383 -30.24 12.03 -30.08
N ASP A 384 -30.03 11.16 -29.09
CA ASP A 384 -31.02 10.87 -28.05
C ASP A 384 -30.95 11.94 -26.94
N VAL A 385 -31.69 13.01 -27.15
CA VAL A 385 -31.74 14.16 -26.23
C VAL A 385 -32.24 13.76 -24.84
N ARG A 386 -33.20 12.82 -24.75
CA ARG A 386 -33.77 12.42 -23.45
C ARG A 386 -32.77 11.62 -22.63
N ALA A 387 -32.11 10.64 -23.25
CA ALA A 387 -31.07 9.87 -22.58
C ALA A 387 -29.86 10.74 -22.22
N ALA A 388 -29.43 11.62 -23.13
CA ALA A 388 -28.34 12.56 -22.88
C ALA A 388 -28.62 13.46 -21.67
N VAL A 389 -29.81 14.08 -21.60
CA VAL A 389 -30.22 14.92 -20.46
C VAL A 389 -30.26 14.09 -19.18
N HIS A 390 -30.85 12.89 -19.20
CA HIS A 390 -30.91 12.02 -18.03
C HIS A 390 -29.51 11.70 -17.48
N TYR A 391 -28.56 11.34 -18.35
CA TYR A 391 -27.20 11.03 -17.92
C TYR A 391 -26.43 12.29 -17.46
N ARG A 392 -26.68 13.46 -18.06
CA ARG A 392 -26.12 14.74 -17.60
C ARG A 392 -26.66 15.17 -16.24
N GLU A 393 -27.95 14.95 -15.96
CA GLU A 393 -28.54 15.19 -14.64
C GLU A 393 -27.91 14.27 -13.58
N ARG A 394 -27.83 12.97 -13.85
CA ARG A 394 -27.17 12.03 -12.94
C ARG A 394 -25.70 12.36 -12.71
N LEU A 395 -24.99 12.83 -13.73
CA LEU A 395 -23.61 13.29 -13.60
C LEU A 395 -23.51 14.56 -12.73
N ALA A 396 -24.51 15.44 -12.78
CA ALA A 396 -24.59 16.60 -11.90
C ALA A 396 -24.88 16.21 -10.44
N ASP A 397 -25.66 15.15 -10.19
CA ASP A 397 -25.94 14.66 -8.83
C ASP A 397 -24.71 14.06 -8.15
N VAL A 398 -23.87 13.37 -8.93
CA VAL A 398 -22.65 12.69 -8.44
C VAL A 398 -21.46 13.66 -8.33
N ALA A 399 -21.37 14.68 -9.18
CA ALA A 399 -20.20 15.54 -9.25
C ALA A 399 -19.95 16.35 -7.96
N PRO A 400 -18.73 16.33 -7.39
CA PRO A 400 -18.42 16.99 -6.12
C PRO A 400 -18.28 18.51 -6.24
N ALA A 401 -17.83 19.01 -7.40
CA ALA A 401 -17.52 20.42 -7.61
C ALA A 401 -18.76 21.21 -8.07
N PRO A 402 -19.15 22.31 -7.39
CA PRO A 402 -20.29 23.15 -7.76
C PRO A 402 -20.26 23.64 -9.22
N SER A 403 -19.08 24.04 -9.70
CA SER A 403 -18.87 24.50 -11.08
C SER A 403 -19.05 23.40 -12.13
N VAL A 404 -18.77 22.14 -11.79
CA VAL A 404 -18.99 20.98 -12.66
C VAL A 404 -20.47 20.63 -12.71
N ARG A 405 -21.17 20.63 -11.56
CA ARG A 405 -22.63 20.45 -11.50
C ARG A 405 -23.38 21.48 -12.34
N ALA A 406 -23.01 22.76 -12.17
CA ALA A 406 -23.60 23.84 -12.95
C ALA A 406 -23.35 23.68 -14.44
N ARG A 407 -22.15 23.27 -14.85
CA ARG A 407 -21.82 23.00 -16.26
C ARG A 407 -22.67 21.87 -16.84
N MET A 408 -22.89 20.78 -16.09
CA MET A 408 -23.73 19.67 -16.56
C MET A 408 -25.19 20.10 -16.75
N HIS A 409 -25.73 20.91 -15.82
CA HIS A 409 -27.07 21.50 -15.98
C HIS A 409 -27.16 22.50 -17.14
N VAL A 410 -26.12 23.31 -17.40
CA VAL A 410 -26.08 24.19 -18.59
C VAL A 410 -26.13 23.37 -19.89
N ILE A 411 -25.35 22.29 -19.99
CA ILE A 411 -25.34 21.41 -21.17
C ILE A 411 -26.71 20.73 -21.33
N ALA A 412 -27.30 20.22 -20.25
CA ALA A 412 -28.64 19.65 -20.26
C ALA A 412 -29.71 20.67 -20.72
N GLY A 413 -29.63 21.91 -20.21
CA GLY A 413 -30.49 23.00 -20.64
C GLY A 413 -30.34 23.33 -22.12
N GLN A 414 -29.11 23.45 -22.63
CA GLN A 414 -28.82 23.71 -24.05
C GLN A 414 -29.34 22.60 -24.98
N LEU A 415 -29.24 21.34 -24.58
CA LEU A 415 -29.80 20.21 -25.31
C LEU A 415 -31.34 20.24 -25.34
N LEU A 416 -31.97 20.80 -24.30
CA LEU A 416 -33.43 20.94 -24.20
C LEU A 416 -33.99 22.18 -24.91
N VAL A 417 -33.22 23.25 -25.12
CA VAL A 417 -33.69 24.49 -25.80
C VAL A 417 -34.49 24.22 -27.09
N PRO A 418 -34.05 23.36 -28.03
CA PRO A 418 -34.80 23.10 -29.26
C PRO A 418 -36.03 22.20 -29.07
N VAL A 419 -36.18 21.55 -27.91
CA VAL A 419 -37.23 20.54 -27.64
C VAL A 419 -38.30 21.06 -26.68
N ASP A 420 -37.90 21.67 -25.57
CA ASP A 420 -38.77 22.17 -24.51
C ASP A 420 -38.08 23.33 -23.75
N ALA A 421 -38.52 24.55 -24.04
CA ALA A 421 -38.00 25.76 -23.40
C ALA A 421 -38.26 25.82 -21.89
N THR A 422 -39.36 25.24 -21.41
CA THR A 422 -39.71 25.27 -19.97
C THR A 422 -38.79 24.36 -19.16
N SER A 423 -38.54 23.15 -19.66
CA SER A 423 -37.56 22.24 -19.05
C SER A 423 -36.13 22.75 -19.20
N ALA A 424 -35.80 23.41 -20.32
CA ALA A 424 -34.50 24.05 -20.51
C ALA A 424 -34.26 25.15 -19.46
N ARG A 425 -35.26 26.00 -19.20
CA ARG A 425 -35.21 27.02 -18.16
C ARG A 425 -35.01 26.42 -16.78
N ALA A 426 -35.74 25.36 -16.43
CA ALA A 426 -35.57 24.68 -15.15
C ALA A 426 -34.13 24.16 -14.95
N GLN A 427 -33.48 23.68 -16.02
CA GLN A 427 -32.07 23.29 -15.96
C GLN A 427 -31.14 24.50 -15.79
N PHE A 428 -31.39 25.64 -16.44
CA PHE A 428 -30.59 26.85 -16.24
C PHE A 428 -30.76 27.43 -14.82
N GLU A 429 -31.95 27.36 -14.24
CA GLU A 429 -32.19 27.74 -12.83
C GLU A 429 -31.42 26.81 -11.87
N ARG A 430 -31.43 25.49 -12.12
CA ARG A 430 -30.61 24.52 -11.38
C ARG A 430 -29.12 24.80 -11.54
N ALA A 431 -28.65 25.17 -12.74
CA ALA A 431 -27.26 25.52 -12.99
C ALA A 431 -26.82 26.73 -12.16
N VAL A 432 -27.63 27.79 -12.10
CA VAL A 432 -27.37 28.98 -11.27
C VAL A 432 -27.41 28.65 -9.77
N SER A 433 -28.31 27.75 -9.35
CA SER A 433 -28.37 27.31 -7.96
C SER A 433 -27.13 26.53 -7.53
N ALA A 434 -26.54 25.76 -8.47
CA ALA A 434 -25.33 24.99 -8.25
C ALA A 434 -24.06 25.85 -8.26
N ASP A 435 -23.93 26.78 -9.21
CA ASP A 435 -22.83 27.75 -9.28
C ASP A 435 -23.37 29.13 -9.66
N PRO A 436 -23.52 30.04 -8.67
CA PRO A 436 -24.03 31.37 -8.93
C PRO A 436 -23.13 32.28 -9.76
N SER A 437 -21.83 31.94 -9.89
CA SER A 437 -20.87 32.72 -10.67
C SER A 437 -20.92 32.42 -12.18
N ASN A 438 -21.71 31.42 -12.59
CA ASN A 438 -21.75 30.95 -13.96
C ASN A 438 -22.49 31.93 -14.91
N THR A 439 -21.72 32.77 -15.59
CA THR A 439 -22.23 33.74 -16.58
C THR A 439 -23.04 33.11 -17.71
N SER A 440 -22.70 31.88 -18.13
CA SER A 440 -23.40 31.22 -19.24
C SER A 440 -24.85 30.85 -18.88
N ALA A 441 -25.08 30.44 -17.63
CA ALA A 441 -26.41 30.12 -17.12
C ALA A 441 -27.27 31.40 -16.98
N TRP A 442 -26.70 32.47 -16.43
CA TRP A 442 -27.38 33.77 -16.32
C TRP A 442 -27.74 34.38 -17.67
N ASN A 443 -26.84 34.31 -18.65
CA ASN A 443 -27.11 34.81 -19.99
C ASN A 443 -28.25 34.03 -20.67
N ALA A 444 -28.33 32.72 -20.46
CA ALA A 444 -29.42 31.89 -21.00
C ALA A 444 -30.78 32.27 -20.36
N LEU A 445 -30.83 32.47 -19.04
CA LEU A 445 -32.04 32.92 -18.32
C LEU A 445 -32.49 34.32 -18.71
N LEU A 446 -31.55 35.25 -18.87
CA LEU A 446 -31.85 36.63 -19.29
C LEU A 446 -32.29 36.69 -20.75
N TRP A 447 -31.70 35.86 -21.63
CA TRP A 447 -32.13 35.76 -23.02
C TRP A 447 -33.56 35.21 -23.12
N ASP A 448 -33.87 34.16 -22.36
CA ASP A 448 -35.21 33.60 -22.23
C ASP A 448 -36.24 34.64 -21.74
N ALA A 449 -35.97 35.31 -20.61
CA ALA A 449 -36.86 36.33 -20.05
C ALA A 449 -37.07 37.54 -20.98
N ARG A 450 -36.03 37.94 -21.73
CA ARG A 450 -36.12 39.02 -22.72
C ARG A 450 -36.89 38.60 -23.97
N ALA A 451 -36.72 37.36 -24.43
CA ALA A 451 -37.48 36.81 -25.56
C ALA A 451 -38.99 36.76 -25.25
N GLU A 452 -39.35 36.49 -23.98
CA GLU A 452 -40.74 36.51 -23.49
C GLU A 452 -41.24 37.91 -23.08
N ASN A 453 -40.40 38.93 -23.15
CA ASN A 453 -40.71 40.34 -22.82
C ASN A 453 -41.18 40.55 -21.35
N ASP A 454 -40.71 39.70 -20.42
CA ASP A 454 -41.07 39.77 -18.99
C ASP A 454 -40.09 40.66 -18.21
N THR A 455 -40.51 41.89 -17.93
CA THR A 455 -39.71 42.90 -17.24
C THR A 455 -39.47 42.56 -15.77
N ALA A 456 -40.43 41.93 -15.09
CA ALA A 456 -40.31 41.56 -13.68
C ALA A 456 -39.29 40.43 -13.48
N ARG A 457 -39.32 39.40 -14.34
CA ARG A 457 -38.30 38.34 -14.33
C ARG A 457 -36.92 38.86 -14.72
N THR A 458 -36.87 39.79 -15.67
CA THR A 458 -35.59 40.40 -16.09
C THR A 458 -34.94 41.17 -14.93
N GLU A 459 -35.70 42.01 -14.20
CA GLU A 459 -35.19 42.73 -13.02
C GLU A 459 -34.75 41.76 -11.92
N ARG A 460 -35.57 40.74 -11.63
CA ARG A 460 -35.24 39.74 -10.62
C ARG A 460 -33.95 38.99 -10.96
N TYR A 461 -33.78 38.53 -12.20
CA TYR A 461 -32.57 37.84 -12.61
C TYR A 461 -31.35 38.76 -12.65
N LEU A 462 -31.49 40.03 -13.05
CA LEU A 462 -30.41 41.00 -12.97
C LEU A 462 -29.98 41.29 -11.53
N GLU A 463 -30.93 41.40 -10.61
CA GLU A 463 -30.66 41.59 -9.18
C GLU A 463 -30.01 40.36 -8.54
N GLU A 464 -30.56 39.16 -8.78
CA GLU A 464 -29.97 37.92 -8.30
C GLU A 464 -28.57 37.68 -8.89
N ARG A 465 -28.35 38.00 -10.18
CA ARG A 465 -27.04 37.97 -10.82
C ARG A 465 -26.08 38.96 -10.17
N ALA A 466 -26.49 40.21 -9.97
CA ALA A 466 -25.63 41.25 -9.40
C ALA A 466 -25.26 40.95 -7.92
N GLN A 467 -26.15 40.30 -7.16
CA GLN A 467 -25.84 39.89 -5.79
C GLN A 467 -24.88 38.71 -5.73
N LYS A 468 -25.00 37.75 -6.65
CA LYS A 468 -24.26 36.48 -6.63
C LYS A 468 -23.00 36.45 -7.51
N THR A 469 -22.78 37.46 -8.35
CA THR A 469 -21.58 37.56 -9.20
C THR A 469 -20.36 37.97 -8.38
N GLU A 470 -19.28 37.21 -8.51
CA GLU A 470 -17.97 37.55 -7.96
C GLU A 470 -17.20 38.44 -8.95
N GLY A 471 -16.56 39.50 -8.44
CA GLY A 471 -15.77 40.45 -9.22
C GLY A 471 -16.38 41.85 -9.31
N ALA A 472 -15.63 42.84 -8.82
CA ALA A 472 -15.98 44.25 -8.70
C ALA A 472 -16.63 44.86 -9.96
N ARG A 473 -15.93 44.80 -11.10
CA ARG A 473 -16.37 45.41 -12.37
C ARG A 473 -17.58 44.74 -12.99
N ALA A 474 -17.63 43.40 -12.97
CA ALA A 474 -18.76 42.63 -13.52
C ALA A 474 -20.02 42.82 -12.66
N ARG A 475 -19.85 42.89 -11.33
CA ARG A 475 -20.89 43.20 -10.37
C ARG A 475 -21.43 44.61 -10.54
N ALA A 476 -20.56 45.60 -10.69
CA ALA A 476 -20.95 46.99 -10.94
C ALA A 476 -21.72 47.13 -12.26
N SER A 477 -21.25 46.48 -13.34
CA SER A 477 -21.97 46.47 -14.61
C SER A 477 -23.37 45.87 -14.50
N ALA A 478 -23.53 44.77 -13.74
CA ALA A 478 -24.84 44.16 -13.52
C ALA A 478 -25.79 45.07 -12.71
N PHE A 479 -25.26 45.79 -11.70
CA PHE A 479 -26.04 46.78 -10.96
C PHE A 479 -26.39 48.02 -11.79
N VAL A 480 -25.53 48.44 -12.73
CA VAL A 480 -25.87 49.51 -13.68
C VAL A 480 -26.98 49.06 -14.63
N GLU A 481 -26.91 47.85 -15.20
CA GLU A 481 -28.00 47.30 -16.03
C GLU A 481 -29.33 47.24 -15.25
N LEU A 482 -29.28 46.91 -13.96
CA LEU A 482 -30.45 46.95 -13.07
C LEU A 482 -30.94 48.38 -12.83
N ALA A 483 -30.04 49.33 -12.56
CA ALA A 483 -30.37 50.74 -12.33
C ALA A 483 -31.02 51.38 -13.56
N GLU A 484 -30.49 51.09 -14.75
CA GLU A 484 -31.05 51.54 -16.03
C GLU A 484 -32.42 50.92 -16.31
N ALA A 485 -32.60 49.62 -16.01
CA ALA A 485 -33.90 48.95 -16.13
C ALA A 485 -34.96 49.58 -15.19
N ARG A 486 -34.61 49.81 -13.92
CA ARG A 486 -35.48 50.47 -12.92
C ARG A 486 -35.77 51.93 -13.26
N SER A 487 -34.77 52.65 -13.78
CA SER A 487 -34.90 54.03 -14.24
C SER A 487 -35.87 54.15 -15.42
N LYS A 488 -35.78 53.24 -16.41
CA LYS A 488 -36.73 53.17 -17.54
C LYS A 488 -38.17 52.85 -17.08
N ARG A 489 -38.33 52.19 -15.94
CA ARG A 489 -39.62 51.90 -15.30
C ARG A 489 -40.14 53.05 -14.41
N GLY A 490 -39.32 54.05 -14.10
CA GLY A 490 -39.68 55.21 -13.27
C GLY A 490 -39.44 55.05 -11.76
N ASP A 491 -38.71 54.02 -11.33
CA ASP A 491 -38.35 53.79 -9.93
C ASP A 491 -37.05 54.50 -9.54
N ALA A 492 -37.15 55.79 -9.20
CA ALA A 492 -35.99 56.63 -8.88
C ALA A 492 -35.24 56.18 -7.61
N ALA A 493 -35.97 55.71 -6.59
CA ALA A 493 -35.37 55.24 -5.34
C ALA A 493 -34.64 53.89 -5.56
N GLY A 494 -35.26 52.97 -6.30
CA GLY A 494 -34.67 51.69 -6.65
C GLY A 494 -33.50 51.81 -7.63
N ALA A 495 -33.53 52.80 -8.54
CA ALA A 495 -32.41 53.14 -9.40
C ALA A 495 -31.24 53.74 -8.60
N ARG A 496 -31.50 54.65 -7.66
CA ARG A 496 -30.48 55.20 -6.75
C ARG A 496 -29.77 54.12 -5.95
N ALA A 497 -30.54 53.22 -5.31
CA ALA A 497 -29.96 52.10 -4.56
C ALA A 497 -29.09 51.20 -5.45
N ALA A 498 -29.52 50.93 -6.69
CA ALA A 498 -28.74 50.15 -7.64
C ALA A 498 -27.46 50.89 -8.09
N PHE A 499 -27.48 52.22 -8.27
CA PHE A 499 -26.27 53.01 -8.53
C PHE A 499 -25.31 53.06 -7.34
N GLU A 500 -25.82 53.14 -6.10
CA GLU A 500 -24.96 53.07 -4.91
C GLU A 500 -24.28 51.69 -4.80
N HIS A 501 -25.01 50.61 -5.09
CA HIS A 501 -24.43 49.28 -5.19
C HIS A 501 -23.41 49.17 -6.34
N ALA A 502 -23.66 49.81 -7.49
CA ALA A 502 -22.72 49.85 -8.59
C ALA A 502 -21.43 50.63 -8.25
N ALA A 503 -21.55 51.81 -7.63
CA ALA A 503 -20.41 52.63 -7.20
C ALA A 503 -19.59 51.94 -6.10
N SER A 504 -20.25 51.23 -5.18
CA SER A 504 -19.58 50.43 -4.15
C SER A 504 -18.83 49.24 -4.75
N ALA A 505 -19.32 48.68 -5.86
CA ALA A 505 -18.71 47.56 -6.55
C ALA A 505 -17.55 48.02 -7.47
N ASP A 506 -17.69 49.15 -8.16
CA ASP A 506 -16.65 49.76 -9.00
C ASP A 506 -16.74 51.31 -8.95
N PRO A 507 -15.85 51.97 -8.18
CA PRO A 507 -15.81 53.43 -8.06
C PRO A 507 -15.44 54.17 -9.35
N THR A 508 -14.95 53.47 -10.38
CA THR A 508 -14.59 54.09 -11.67
C THR A 508 -15.77 54.15 -12.64
N ASN A 509 -16.93 53.65 -12.22
CA ASN A 509 -18.13 53.63 -13.05
C ASN A 509 -18.71 55.04 -13.22
N GLU A 510 -18.54 55.58 -14.43
CA GLU A 510 -18.97 56.93 -14.80
C GLU A 510 -20.47 57.17 -14.60
N ALA A 511 -21.31 56.20 -14.99
CA ALA A 511 -22.76 56.32 -14.88
C ALA A 511 -23.22 56.42 -13.42
N ALA A 512 -22.58 55.69 -12.51
CA ALA A 512 -22.87 55.77 -11.08
C ALA A 512 -22.30 57.06 -10.45
N ALA A 513 -21.10 57.48 -10.83
CA ALA A 513 -20.44 58.68 -10.28
C ALA A 513 -21.25 59.97 -10.55
N VAL A 514 -21.70 60.16 -11.79
CA VAL A 514 -22.46 61.34 -12.21
C VAL A 514 -23.81 61.45 -11.48
N ALA A 515 -24.43 60.31 -11.17
CA ALA A 515 -25.73 60.24 -10.52
C ALA A 515 -25.68 60.49 -8.99
N LEU A 516 -24.52 60.35 -8.33
CA LEU A 516 -24.44 60.26 -6.85
C LEU A 516 -23.68 61.39 -6.14
N VAL A 517 -22.62 61.99 -6.71
CA VAL A 517 -21.66 62.87 -5.98
C VAL A 517 -22.33 63.99 -5.17
N THR A 518 -23.21 64.78 -5.79
CA THR A 518 -23.84 65.93 -5.13
C THR A 518 -24.83 65.51 -4.05
N THR A 519 -25.51 64.38 -4.26
CA THR A 519 -26.45 63.81 -3.28
C THR A 519 -25.72 63.27 -2.05
N LEU A 520 -24.56 62.63 -2.23
CA LEU A 520 -23.78 62.05 -1.14
C LEU A 520 -23.14 63.11 -0.24
N VAL A 521 -22.60 64.19 -0.81
CA VAL A 521 -22.00 65.29 -0.01
C VAL A 521 -23.05 66.01 0.84
N ALA A 522 -24.26 66.22 0.30
CA ALA A 522 -25.35 66.85 1.05
C ALA A 522 -25.81 66.03 2.26
N GLU A 523 -25.71 64.70 2.18
CA GLU A 523 -26.04 63.75 3.26
C GLU A 523 -24.88 63.52 4.25
N GLY A 524 -23.74 64.19 4.05
CA GLY A 524 -22.55 64.00 4.89
C GLY A 524 -21.77 62.71 4.60
N ARG A 525 -22.09 62.00 3.51
CA ARG A 525 -21.40 60.77 3.08
C ARG A 525 -20.16 61.09 2.25
N TYR A 526 -19.20 61.78 2.86
CA TYR A 526 -18.01 62.31 2.19
C TYR A 526 -17.09 61.21 1.62
N ALA A 527 -16.94 60.10 2.33
CA ALA A 527 -16.11 58.97 1.92
C ALA A 527 -16.57 58.33 0.61
N ASP A 528 -17.88 58.27 0.40
CA ASP A 528 -18.48 57.69 -0.81
C ASP A 528 -18.43 58.68 -1.99
N ALA A 529 -18.44 59.98 -1.71
CA ALA A 529 -18.48 61.04 -2.72
C ALA A 529 -17.11 61.36 -3.35
N ASP A 530 -16.06 61.46 -2.54
CA ASP A 530 -14.71 61.87 -2.96
C ASP A 530 -14.11 61.08 -4.14
N PRO A 531 -14.18 59.72 -4.20
CA PRO A 531 -13.64 58.98 -5.33
C PRO A 531 -14.45 59.21 -6.63
N LEU A 532 -15.73 59.57 -6.50
CA LEU A 532 -16.63 59.82 -7.62
C LEU A 532 -16.51 61.26 -8.15
N CYS A 533 -15.97 62.19 -7.35
CA CYS A 533 -15.83 63.61 -7.71
C CYS A 533 -15.05 63.81 -9.01
N GLU A 534 -13.86 63.19 -9.18
CA GLU A 534 -13.05 63.39 -10.39
C GLU A 534 -13.69 62.83 -11.65
N VAL A 535 -14.37 61.67 -11.53
CA VAL A 535 -15.09 61.04 -12.63
C VAL A 535 -16.27 61.93 -13.07
N ALA A 536 -17.01 62.49 -12.09
CA ALA A 536 -18.11 63.41 -12.35
C ALA A 536 -17.63 64.77 -12.88
N ILE A 537 -16.51 65.30 -12.39
CA ILE A 537 -15.89 66.55 -12.87
C ILE A 537 -15.38 66.37 -14.30
N SER A 538 -14.71 65.27 -14.61
CA SER A 538 -14.22 64.97 -15.97
C SER A 538 -15.37 64.78 -16.97
N ALA A 539 -16.53 64.29 -16.52
CA ALA A 539 -17.75 64.29 -17.31
C ALA A 539 -18.28 65.71 -17.53
N ALA A 540 -18.40 66.53 -16.47
CA ALA A 540 -18.88 67.92 -16.56
C ALA A 540 -17.95 68.85 -17.36
N GLU A 541 -16.64 68.61 -17.35
CA GLU A 541 -15.64 69.33 -18.16
C GLU A 541 -15.79 69.00 -19.65
N ARG A 542 -16.10 67.75 -20.02
CA ARG A 542 -16.46 67.38 -21.40
C ARG A 542 -17.73 68.09 -21.86
N ASP A 543 -18.68 68.33 -20.94
CA ASP A 543 -19.96 68.99 -21.20
C ASP A 543 -19.93 70.53 -21.08
N LYS A 544 -18.85 71.12 -20.53
CA LYS A 544 -18.61 72.58 -20.34
C LYS A 544 -19.58 73.32 -19.41
N ASP A 545 -20.03 72.71 -18.31
CA ASP A 545 -20.96 73.31 -17.33
C ASP A 545 -20.23 73.93 -16.11
N PHE A 546 -19.99 75.25 -16.12
CA PHE A 546 -19.18 75.95 -15.10
C PHE A 546 -19.84 76.02 -13.71
N ASP A 547 -21.15 76.16 -13.63
CA ASP A 547 -21.86 76.20 -12.35
C ASP A 547 -21.81 74.81 -11.69
N ARG A 548 -21.97 73.75 -12.48
CA ARG A 548 -21.80 72.37 -12.01
C ARG A 548 -20.35 72.10 -11.62
N ILE A 549 -19.36 72.67 -12.31
CA ILE A 549 -17.95 72.57 -11.92
C ILE A 549 -17.70 73.24 -10.56
N VAL A 550 -18.17 74.48 -10.33
CA VAL A 550 -17.98 75.14 -9.02
C VAL A 550 -18.68 74.38 -7.90
N ALA A 551 -19.89 73.85 -8.15
CA ALA A 551 -20.61 73.02 -7.19
C ALA A 551 -19.86 71.71 -6.89
N LEU A 552 -19.37 71.01 -7.92
CA LEU A 552 -18.60 69.78 -7.77
C LEU A 552 -17.22 70.04 -7.13
N ARG A 553 -16.57 71.18 -7.38
CA ARG A 553 -15.29 71.56 -6.75
C ARG A 553 -15.47 71.94 -5.28
N ARG A 554 -16.59 72.56 -4.90
CA ARG A 554 -16.93 72.77 -3.48
C ARG A 554 -17.31 71.47 -2.78
N ALA A 555 -18.06 70.60 -3.46
CA ALA A 555 -18.38 69.26 -2.97
C ALA A 555 -17.09 68.43 -2.80
N GLN A 556 -16.14 68.56 -3.73
CA GLN A 556 -14.81 67.98 -3.64
C GLN A 556 -14.00 68.59 -2.49
N MET A 557 -14.00 69.90 -2.31
CA MET A 557 -13.30 70.57 -1.20
C MET A 557 -13.83 70.08 0.15
N THR A 558 -15.14 70.04 0.34
CA THR A 558 -15.76 69.60 1.59
C THR A 558 -15.55 68.11 1.84
N ALA A 559 -15.70 67.27 0.81
CA ALA A 559 -15.43 65.85 0.92
C ALA A 559 -13.95 65.57 1.21
N SER A 560 -13.04 66.17 0.43
CA SER A 560 -11.59 66.02 0.63
C SER A 560 -11.13 66.60 1.97
N ALA A 561 -11.68 67.72 2.45
CA ALA A 561 -11.37 68.26 3.76
C ALA A 561 -11.84 67.33 4.91
N ALA A 562 -13.07 66.82 4.84
CA ALA A 562 -13.60 65.86 5.80
C ALA A 562 -12.84 64.52 5.79
N LEU A 563 -12.22 64.18 4.66
CA LEU A 563 -11.39 62.99 4.49
C LEU A 563 -9.90 63.21 4.76
N GLY A 564 -9.50 64.41 5.21
CA GLY A 564 -8.10 64.70 5.52
C GLY A 564 -7.17 64.75 4.30
N LYS A 565 -7.68 65.19 3.14
CA LYS A 565 -6.92 65.46 1.89
C LYS A 565 -6.81 66.97 1.67
N PRO A 566 -5.94 67.66 2.42
CA PRO A 566 -5.93 69.11 2.48
C PRO A 566 -5.37 69.76 1.21
N ASP A 567 -4.48 69.08 0.47
CA ASP A 567 -3.94 69.47 -0.84
C ASP A 567 -5.01 69.58 -1.92
N ARG A 568 -5.84 68.55 -2.03
CA ARG A 568 -6.97 68.53 -2.98
C ARG A 568 -8.07 69.45 -2.53
N ALA A 569 -8.29 69.57 -1.21
CA ALA A 569 -9.22 70.54 -0.67
C ALA A 569 -8.77 71.98 -0.98
N LEU A 570 -7.48 72.30 -0.83
CA LEU A 570 -6.94 73.60 -1.18
C LEU A 570 -6.93 73.84 -2.68
N ALA A 571 -6.54 72.87 -3.50
CA ALA A 571 -6.58 73.00 -4.95
C ALA A 571 -8.01 73.22 -5.46
N ALA A 572 -8.99 72.50 -4.88
CA ALA A 572 -10.40 72.66 -5.19
C ALA A 572 -10.96 74.00 -4.68
N ALA A 573 -10.53 74.46 -3.49
CA ALA A 573 -10.87 75.77 -2.93
C ALA A 573 -10.25 76.93 -3.75
N LEU A 574 -8.99 76.78 -4.17
CA LEU A 574 -8.27 77.72 -5.01
C LEU A 574 -8.88 77.77 -6.42
N ALA A 575 -9.21 76.63 -7.02
CA ALA A 575 -9.92 76.57 -8.29
C ALA A 575 -11.31 77.23 -8.18
N ALA A 576 -12.02 77.05 -7.06
CA ALA A 576 -13.27 77.76 -6.79
C ALA A 576 -13.05 79.28 -6.61
N TYR A 577 -11.99 79.69 -5.90
CA TYR A 577 -11.61 81.10 -5.68
C TYR A 577 -11.19 81.82 -6.95
N GLN A 578 -10.47 81.14 -7.84
CA GLN A 578 -10.08 81.67 -9.15
C GLN A 578 -11.29 81.91 -10.05
N ILE A 579 -12.34 81.08 -9.92
CA ILE A 579 -13.61 81.29 -10.61
C ILE A 579 -14.41 82.41 -9.93
N ARG A 580 -14.42 82.51 -8.58
CA ARG A 580 -15.20 83.47 -7.77
C ARG A 580 -14.46 83.98 -6.50
N PRO A 581 -13.71 85.11 -6.55
CA PRO A 581 -12.88 85.59 -5.43
C PRO A 581 -13.58 86.48 -4.39
N ASP A 582 -14.69 87.12 -4.74
CA ASP A 582 -15.40 88.06 -3.86
C ASP A 582 -16.31 87.38 -2.83
N ALA A 583 -16.59 86.09 -3.03
CA ALA A 583 -17.51 85.33 -2.19
C ALA A 583 -16.90 85.00 -0.83
N MET A 584 -17.58 85.40 0.26
CA MET A 584 -17.12 85.15 1.63
C MET A 584 -17.00 83.65 1.91
N GLU A 585 -17.94 82.85 1.39
CA GLU A 585 -17.96 81.40 1.54
C GLU A 585 -16.75 80.73 0.87
N VAL A 586 -16.11 81.41 -0.09
CA VAL A 586 -14.90 80.93 -0.76
C VAL A 586 -13.64 81.41 -0.02
N LYS A 587 -13.65 82.60 0.60
CA LYS A 587 -12.54 83.12 1.44
C LYS A 587 -12.37 82.30 2.72
N GLU A 588 -13.45 82.04 3.45
CA GLU A 588 -13.40 81.18 4.65
C GLU A 588 -13.06 79.74 4.29
N ALA A 589 -13.61 79.21 3.19
CA ALA A 589 -13.23 77.88 2.70
C ALA A 589 -11.75 77.82 2.32
N LEU A 590 -11.18 78.90 1.77
CA LEU A 590 -9.77 78.99 1.46
C LEU A 590 -8.90 79.08 2.73
N ILE A 591 -9.30 79.86 3.74
CA ILE A 591 -8.58 79.95 5.02
C ILE A 591 -8.64 78.60 5.76
N ALA A 592 -9.81 77.94 5.78
CA ALA A 592 -9.96 76.63 6.40
C ALA A 592 -9.17 75.55 5.66
N ALA A 593 -9.18 75.55 4.32
CA ALA A 593 -8.37 74.64 3.52
C ALA A 593 -6.86 74.93 3.69
N ALA A 594 -6.47 76.20 3.76
CA ALA A 594 -5.08 76.61 3.97
C ALA A 594 -4.60 76.29 5.39
N ALA A 595 -5.45 76.45 6.41
CA ALA A 595 -5.13 76.04 7.78
C ALA A 595 -4.91 74.53 7.86
N ALA A 596 -5.71 73.75 7.14
CA ALA A 596 -5.49 72.31 6.98
C ALA A 596 -4.19 71.98 6.23
N MET A 597 -3.66 72.92 5.43
CA MET A 597 -2.39 72.81 4.70
C MET A 597 -1.22 73.56 5.34
N ARG A 598 -1.33 74.02 6.59
CA ARG A 598 -0.33 74.90 7.24
C ARG A 598 1.12 74.42 7.19
N VAL A 599 1.40 73.15 6.89
CA VAL A 599 2.75 72.57 6.84
C VAL A 599 3.24 72.34 5.40
N ASP A 600 2.34 72.39 4.43
CA ASP A 600 2.62 71.98 3.06
C ASP A 600 3.22 73.14 2.25
N PRO A 601 4.32 72.95 1.50
CA PRO A 601 4.85 73.96 0.59
C PRO A 601 3.81 74.52 -0.39
N GLN A 602 2.80 73.73 -0.79
CA GLN A 602 1.72 74.18 -1.65
C GLN A 602 0.83 75.25 -1.02
N ILE A 603 0.85 75.44 0.31
CA ILE A 603 0.19 76.59 0.93
C ILE A 603 0.73 77.91 0.38
N HIS A 604 1.98 77.92 -0.12
CA HIS A 604 2.56 79.08 -0.78
C HIS A 604 1.81 79.45 -2.06
N SER A 605 1.08 78.52 -2.69
CA SER A 605 0.18 78.82 -3.82
C SER A 605 -1.03 79.65 -3.39
N ALA A 606 -1.45 79.51 -2.13
CA ALA A 606 -2.48 80.34 -1.52
C ALA A 606 -1.91 81.59 -0.83
N ARG A 607 -0.58 81.70 -0.65
CA ARG A 607 0.07 82.81 0.09
C ARG A 607 -0.38 84.17 -0.39
N GLU A 608 -0.37 84.41 -1.70
CA GLU A 608 -0.78 85.71 -2.24
C GLU A 608 -2.25 86.03 -1.92
N ALA A 609 -3.13 85.02 -1.95
CA ALA A 609 -4.53 85.19 -1.55
C ALA A 609 -4.66 85.42 -0.03
N LEU A 610 -3.87 84.73 0.79
CA LEU A 610 -3.88 84.80 2.25
C LEU A 610 -3.24 86.07 2.81
N THR A 611 -2.19 86.60 2.18
CA THR A 611 -1.60 87.89 2.53
C THR A 611 -2.56 89.03 2.24
N ARG A 612 -3.30 88.96 1.11
CA ARG A 612 -4.36 89.93 0.81
C ARG A 612 -5.50 89.88 1.84
N ILE A 613 -5.80 88.69 2.36
CA ILE A 613 -6.72 88.52 3.50
C ILE A 613 -6.11 89.12 4.79
N ALA A 614 -4.81 88.94 5.04
CA ALA A 614 -4.12 89.42 6.23
C ALA A 614 -3.92 90.93 6.32
N ASP A 615 -3.79 91.61 5.18
CA ASP A 615 -3.71 93.07 5.15
C ASP A 615 -5.07 93.72 5.50
N THR A 616 -6.17 92.97 5.42
CA THR A 616 -7.53 93.42 5.80
C THR A 616 -8.25 92.35 6.62
N PRO A 617 -7.82 92.10 7.88
CA PRO A 617 -8.36 91.01 8.71
C PRO A 617 -9.74 91.34 9.30
N ASP A 618 -10.33 92.48 8.92
CA ASP A 618 -11.62 92.96 9.40
C ASP A 618 -12.74 91.97 9.07
N GLY A 619 -13.46 91.51 10.09
CA GLY A 619 -14.53 90.53 9.96
C GLY A 619 -14.11 89.07 10.16
N LEU A 620 -12.82 88.77 10.37
CA LEU A 620 -12.34 87.44 10.76
C LEU A 620 -12.56 87.17 12.27
N SER A 621 -12.85 85.93 12.63
CA SER A 621 -12.98 85.48 14.03
C SER A 621 -11.62 85.42 14.76
N VAL A 622 -11.62 85.34 16.12
CA VAL A 622 -10.38 85.10 16.93
C VAL A 622 -9.64 83.85 16.44
N GLU A 623 -10.39 82.79 16.14
CA GLU A 623 -9.89 81.55 15.52
C GLU A 623 -9.40 81.77 14.08
N GLY A 624 -10.08 82.61 13.30
CA GLY A 624 -9.63 83.00 11.96
C GLY A 624 -8.32 83.80 11.98
N ARG A 625 -8.13 84.67 12.98
CA ARG A 625 -6.89 85.45 13.19
C ARG A 625 -5.74 84.59 13.71
N ALA A 626 -5.98 83.71 14.68
CA ALA A 626 -5.00 82.74 15.15
C ALA A 626 -4.62 81.76 14.03
N GLY A 627 -5.60 81.24 13.27
CA GLY A 627 -5.36 80.37 12.12
C GLY A 627 -4.62 81.07 10.98
N LEU A 628 -4.88 82.35 10.75
CA LEU A 628 -4.12 83.16 9.80
C LEU A 628 -2.69 83.42 10.30
N ALA A 629 -2.49 83.69 11.59
CA ALA A 629 -1.17 83.84 12.21
C ALA A 629 -0.33 82.56 12.08
N ASP A 630 -0.94 81.40 12.34
CA ASP A 630 -0.36 80.08 12.12
C ASP A 630 0.12 79.90 10.68
N ILE A 631 -0.71 80.29 9.71
CA ILE A 631 -0.36 80.16 8.29
C ILE A 631 0.75 81.14 7.90
N LEU A 632 0.68 82.39 8.36
CA LEU A 632 1.69 83.41 8.08
C LEU A 632 3.06 83.06 8.68
N ALA A 633 3.07 82.48 9.89
CA ALA A 633 4.27 81.96 10.54
C ALA A 633 4.99 80.94 9.65
N VAL A 634 4.22 80.12 8.93
CA VAL A 634 4.76 79.06 8.07
C VAL A 634 5.07 79.55 6.65
N THR A 635 4.33 80.52 6.12
CA THR A 635 4.59 81.08 4.78
C THR A 635 5.76 82.07 4.71
N GLY A 636 6.47 82.25 5.84
CA GLY A 636 7.71 83.02 5.92
C GLY A 636 7.59 84.43 6.50
N ASP A 637 6.41 84.84 6.96
CA ASP A 637 6.16 86.15 7.58
C ASP A 637 6.09 86.03 9.12
N ALA A 638 7.17 85.50 9.71
CA ALA A 638 7.25 85.19 11.13
C ALA A 638 7.08 86.42 12.05
N ASP A 639 7.47 87.60 11.59
CA ASP A 639 7.31 88.84 12.35
C ASP A 639 5.84 89.27 12.46
N ARG A 640 5.08 89.18 11.35
CA ARG A 640 3.63 89.46 11.35
C ARG A 640 2.87 88.41 12.16
N ALA A 641 3.33 87.16 12.12
CA ALA A 641 2.76 86.10 12.94
C ALA A 641 3.07 86.29 14.45
N ALA A 642 4.28 86.71 14.82
CA ALA A 642 4.64 86.98 16.21
C ALA A 642 3.80 88.12 16.80
N VAL A 643 3.54 89.17 16.02
CA VAL A 643 2.61 90.25 16.43
C VAL A 643 1.20 89.69 16.64
N LEU A 644 0.69 88.88 15.70
CA LEU A 644 -0.63 88.26 15.87
C LEU A 644 -0.68 87.27 17.05
N TYR A 645 0.40 86.55 17.38
CA TYR A 645 0.47 85.67 18.55
C TYR A 645 0.55 86.45 19.87
N ASP A 646 1.32 87.53 19.91
CA ASP A 646 1.42 88.41 21.08
C ASP A 646 0.08 89.12 21.33
N ASP A 647 -0.58 89.60 20.27
CA ASP A 647 -1.94 90.14 20.32
C ASP A 647 -2.93 89.12 20.92
N VAL A 648 -2.80 87.84 20.53
CA VAL A 648 -3.61 86.74 21.07
C VAL A 648 -3.26 86.41 22.54
N LEU A 649 -1.98 86.41 22.93
CA LEU A 649 -1.55 86.13 24.32
C LEU A 649 -1.84 87.26 25.29
N THR A 650 -1.89 88.49 24.79
CA THR A 650 -2.31 89.66 25.56
C THR A 650 -3.79 89.55 25.93
N GLU A 651 -4.62 89.01 25.03
CA GLU A 651 -6.03 88.71 25.30
C GLU A 651 -6.22 87.38 26.06
N SER A 652 -5.27 86.43 25.98
CA SER A 652 -5.35 85.11 26.64
C SER A 652 -3.96 84.51 27.00
N PRO A 653 -3.46 84.67 28.24
CA PRO A 653 -2.10 84.24 28.65
C PRO A 653 -1.85 82.73 28.66
N GLU A 654 -2.91 81.94 28.81
CA GLU A 654 -2.88 80.47 28.74
C GLU A 654 -3.24 79.96 27.33
N HIS A 655 -3.23 80.83 26.31
CA HIS A 655 -3.64 80.44 24.96
C HIS A 655 -2.60 79.53 24.30
N ASP A 656 -2.89 78.23 24.30
CA ASP A 656 -2.01 77.16 23.84
C ASP A 656 -1.35 77.42 22.48
N ARG A 657 -2.13 77.85 21.47
CA ARG A 657 -1.61 78.05 20.11
C ARG A 657 -0.59 79.17 20.04
N ALA A 658 -0.80 80.23 20.83
CA ALA A 658 0.09 81.37 20.81
C ALA A 658 1.31 81.17 21.73
N LEU A 659 1.18 80.45 22.85
CA LEU A 659 2.33 80.00 23.66
C LEU A 659 3.25 79.08 22.85
N ALA A 660 2.66 78.17 22.06
CA ALA A 660 3.40 77.28 21.17
C ALA A 660 4.08 78.05 20.02
N GLY A 661 3.36 78.96 19.36
CA GLY A 661 3.88 79.82 18.29
C GLY A 661 5.06 80.68 18.75
N LEU A 662 4.97 81.25 19.96
CA LEU A 662 6.02 82.08 20.54
C LEU A 662 7.22 81.26 21.04
N ALA A 663 7.00 80.08 21.62
CA ALA A 663 8.08 79.15 21.98
C ALA A 663 8.87 78.68 20.73
N GLN A 664 8.19 78.48 19.60
CA GLN A 664 8.81 78.16 18.32
C GLN A 664 9.63 79.33 17.76
N HIS A 665 9.10 80.55 17.86
CA HIS A 665 9.85 81.77 17.52
C HIS A 665 11.16 81.87 18.33
N HIS A 666 11.12 81.71 19.66
CA HIS A 666 12.32 81.74 20.51
C HIS A 666 13.33 80.60 20.23
N THR A 667 12.83 79.45 19.79
CA THR A 667 13.68 78.35 19.34
C THR A 667 14.42 78.73 18.06
N ALA A 668 13.74 79.38 17.11
CA ALA A 668 14.32 79.86 15.86
C ALA A 668 15.31 81.03 16.08
N SER A 669 15.07 81.87 17.10
CA SER A 669 16.00 82.94 17.51
C SER A 669 17.25 82.45 18.27
N GLY A 670 17.41 81.14 18.49
CA GLY A 670 18.62 80.53 19.08
C GLY A 670 18.66 80.43 20.61
N ASN A 671 17.62 80.87 21.31
CA ASN A 671 17.57 80.87 22.78
C ASN A 671 17.03 79.55 23.35
N LYS A 672 17.84 78.47 23.24
CA LYS A 672 17.44 77.08 23.53
C LYS A 672 16.91 76.84 24.95
N ILE A 673 17.54 77.42 25.97
CA ILE A 673 17.12 77.21 27.37
C ILE A 673 15.79 77.93 27.65
N ALA A 674 15.59 79.14 27.10
CA ALA A 674 14.34 79.90 27.23
C ALA A 674 13.17 79.18 26.55
N ALA A 675 13.40 78.66 25.34
CA ALA A 675 12.43 77.80 24.65
C ALA A 675 12.07 76.54 25.44
N LEU A 676 13.07 75.85 26.04
CA LEU A 676 12.82 74.65 26.85
C LEU A 676 12.10 74.97 28.18
N SER A 677 12.30 76.17 28.73
CA SER A 677 11.56 76.62 29.91
C SER A 677 10.09 76.94 29.62
N LEU A 678 9.79 77.60 28.49
CA LEU A 678 8.41 77.82 28.02
C LEU A 678 7.72 76.49 27.70
N LYS A 679 8.45 75.52 27.14
CA LYS A 679 7.96 74.16 26.93
C LYS A 679 7.73 73.38 28.23
N ARG A 680 8.56 73.59 29.26
CA ARG A 680 8.30 73.05 30.60
C ARG A 680 7.03 73.66 31.20
N GLN A 681 6.80 74.96 31.04
CA GLN A 681 5.59 75.63 31.51
C GLN A 681 4.34 75.12 30.80
N LEU A 682 4.40 74.97 29.47
CA LEU A 682 3.35 74.29 28.70
C LEU A 682 3.08 72.89 29.25
N ALA A 683 4.13 72.10 29.55
CA ALA A 683 4.00 70.76 30.12
C ALA A 683 3.43 70.75 31.56
N GLU A 684 3.78 71.73 32.38
CA GLU A 684 3.30 71.86 33.76
C GLU A 684 1.86 72.39 33.81
N ALA A 685 1.46 73.25 32.87
CA ALA A 685 0.10 73.80 32.74
C ALA A 685 -0.94 72.75 32.34
N VAL A 686 -0.50 71.63 31.75
CA VAL A 686 -1.36 70.47 31.48
C VAL A 686 -1.98 69.96 32.78
N VAL A 687 -3.30 70.09 32.90
CA VAL A 687 -4.04 69.77 34.13
C VAL A 687 -4.12 68.27 34.38
N ASP A 688 -4.24 67.48 33.31
CA ASP A 688 -4.36 66.03 33.38
C ASP A 688 -2.97 65.38 33.62
N PRO A 689 -2.79 64.61 34.72
CA PRO A 689 -1.58 63.83 34.95
C PRO A 689 -1.20 62.90 33.79
N ALA A 690 -2.18 62.40 33.03
CA ALA A 690 -1.97 61.52 31.89
C ALA A 690 -1.33 62.23 30.68
N GLU A 691 -1.67 63.50 30.45
CA GLU A 691 -1.12 64.33 29.37
C GLU A 691 0.17 65.05 29.81
N ARG A 692 0.34 65.27 31.13
CA ARG A 692 1.52 65.89 31.73
C ARG A 692 2.76 65.00 31.67
N LEU A 693 2.60 63.69 31.89
CA LEU A 693 3.70 62.72 31.87
C LEU A 693 4.49 62.74 30.53
N PRO A 694 3.87 62.59 29.35
CA PRO A 694 4.60 62.62 28.07
C PRO A 694 5.25 63.97 27.79
N ALA A 695 4.59 65.09 28.12
CA ALA A 695 5.15 66.42 27.95
C ALA A 695 6.41 66.64 28.80
N LEU A 696 6.45 66.11 30.03
CA LEU A 696 7.63 66.13 30.88
C LEU A 696 8.77 65.26 30.33
N LEU A 697 8.47 64.12 29.71
CA LEU A 697 9.49 63.24 29.12
C LEU A 697 10.17 63.87 27.91
N GLU A 698 9.41 64.56 27.05
CA GLU A 698 9.98 65.28 25.90
C GLU A 698 10.95 66.38 26.35
N VAL A 699 10.56 67.11 27.41
CA VAL A 699 11.39 68.14 28.01
C VAL A 699 12.63 67.54 28.66
N ALA A 700 12.50 66.43 29.41
CA ALA A 700 13.62 65.70 30.02
C ALA A 700 14.63 65.22 28.99
N GLU A 701 14.16 64.69 27.86
CA GLU A 701 15.01 64.22 26.77
C GLU A 701 15.70 65.38 26.04
N ALA A 702 15.01 66.50 25.85
CA ALA A 702 15.60 67.70 25.28
C ALA A 702 16.70 68.28 26.20
N PHE A 703 16.54 68.20 27.52
CA PHE A 703 17.60 68.53 28.48
C PHE A 703 18.79 67.56 28.40
N ALA A 704 18.56 66.25 28.29
CA ALA A 704 19.63 65.26 28.15
C ALA A 704 20.46 65.50 26.88
N LYS A 705 19.79 65.84 25.75
CA LYS A 705 20.45 66.17 24.48
C LYS A 705 21.20 67.51 24.52
N ALA A 706 20.75 68.45 25.35
CA ALA A 706 21.43 69.73 25.58
C ALA A 706 22.66 69.60 26.50
N GLY A 707 23.00 68.39 26.97
CA GLY A 707 24.13 68.13 27.87
C GLY A 707 23.84 68.46 29.33
N ALA A 708 22.58 68.70 29.68
CA ALA A 708 22.14 68.98 31.04
C ALA A 708 21.65 67.69 31.72
N ASP A 709 22.53 66.71 31.89
CA ASP A 709 22.21 65.36 32.40
C ASP A 709 21.59 65.38 33.81
N GLU A 710 21.93 66.38 34.63
CA GLU A 710 21.32 66.58 35.96
C GLU A 710 19.87 67.07 35.85
N LEU A 711 19.60 68.12 35.06
CA LEU A 711 18.24 68.63 34.83
C LEU A 711 17.37 67.57 34.12
N ALA A 712 17.97 66.77 33.24
CA ALA A 712 17.28 65.65 32.61
C ALA A 712 16.88 64.58 33.64
N ALA A 713 17.80 64.16 34.51
CA ALA A 713 17.51 63.19 35.56
C ALA A 713 16.43 63.71 36.54
N GLU A 714 16.44 65.01 36.87
CA GLU A 714 15.39 65.62 37.70
C GLU A 714 14.00 65.59 37.05
N VAL A 715 13.90 65.92 35.75
CA VAL A 715 12.62 65.88 35.04
C VAL A 715 12.15 64.42 34.84
N TYR A 716 13.07 63.48 34.60
CA TYR A 716 12.76 62.04 34.57
C TYR A 716 12.30 61.49 35.93
N GLU A 717 12.83 61.99 37.04
CA GLU A 717 12.36 61.62 38.38
C GLU A 717 10.96 62.18 38.69
N ARG A 718 10.66 63.39 38.23
CA ARG A 718 9.30 63.96 38.29
C ARG A 718 8.33 63.14 37.46
N ALA A 719 8.74 62.68 36.29
CA ALA A 719 7.97 61.74 35.47
C ALA A 719 7.79 60.38 36.18
N ARG A 720 8.85 59.84 36.81
CA ARG A 720 8.80 58.60 37.59
C ARG A 720 7.88 58.70 38.81
N ALA A 721 7.79 59.86 39.44
CA ALA A 721 6.87 60.09 40.56
C ALA A 721 5.40 60.01 40.14
N LEU A 722 5.08 60.44 38.90
CA LEU A 722 3.74 60.33 38.32
C LEU A 722 3.44 58.89 37.86
N SER A 723 4.43 58.18 37.32
CA SER A 723 4.28 56.79 36.91
C SER A 723 5.47 55.92 37.33
N PRO A 724 5.42 55.31 38.54
CA PRO A 724 6.52 54.52 39.09
C PRO A 724 6.88 53.25 38.31
N ARG A 725 5.96 52.76 37.48
CA ARG A 725 6.10 51.52 36.70
C ARG A 725 6.30 51.78 35.19
N ASP A 726 6.52 53.02 34.77
CA ASP A 726 6.66 53.34 33.36
C ASP A 726 8.01 52.92 32.78
N LEU A 727 8.02 51.83 32.01
CA LEU A 727 9.22 51.20 31.47
C LEU A 727 10.13 52.13 30.63
N PRO A 728 9.63 53.03 29.76
CA PRO A 728 10.45 53.98 29.02
C PRO A 728 11.23 54.93 29.94
N VAL A 729 10.60 55.44 30.99
CA VAL A 729 11.25 56.32 31.98
C VAL A 729 12.34 55.57 32.72
N LEU A 730 12.03 54.34 33.15
CA LEU A 730 12.97 53.46 33.81
C LEU A 730 14.17 53.13 32.90
N HIS A 731 13.97 52.88 31.61
CA HIS A 731 15.07 52.64 30.65
C HIS A 731 15.92 53.90 30.37
N LYS A 732 15.33 55.10 30.36
CA LYS A 732 16.11 56.35 30.22
C LYS A 732 16.98 56.59 31.45
N LEU A 733 16.45 56.32 32.65
CA LEU A 733 17.22 56.34 33.90
C LEU A 733 18.31 55.24 33.94
N LEU A 734 18.02 54.04 33.43
CA LEU A 734 18.99 52.94 33.27
C LEU A 734 20.21 53.34 32.43
N GLY A 735 20.05 54.24 31.45
CA GLY A 735 21.15 54.77 30.64
C GLY A 735 21.90 55.96 31.26
N LEU A 736 21.25 56.74 32.14
CA LEU A 736 21.83 57.92 32.79
C LEU A 736 22.57 57.57 34.07
N TYR A 737 22.06 56.65 34.89
CA TYR A 737 22.67 56.30 36.17
C TYR A 737 24.07 55.67 36.09
N PRO A 738 24.42 54.82 35.10
CA PRO A 738 25.79 54.35 34.93
C PRO A 738 26.78 55.50 34.66
N LYS A 739 26.36 56.51 33.87
CA LYS A 739 27.19 57.71 33.60
C LYS A 739 27.38 58.58 34.84
N LEU A 740 26.37 58.63 35.69
CA LEU A 740 26.37 59.38 36.95
C LEU A 740 26.94 58.57 38.13
N GLY A 741 27.36 57.31 37.93
CA GLY A 741 27.90 56.43 38.98
C GLY A 741 26.90 55.97 40.05
N LYS A 742 25.59 56.03 39.78
CA LYS A 742 24.51 55.75 40.75
C LYS A 742 24.05 54.28 40.71
N TRP A 743 24.92 53.35 41.12
CA TRP A 743 24.67 51.89 41.04
C TRP A 743 23.51 51.36 41.91
N ALA A 744 23.28 51.94 43.09
CA ALA A 744 22.15 51.56 43.95
C ALA A 744 20.80 51.94 43.30
N SER A 745 20.69 53.15 42.77
CA SER A 745 19.51 53.61 42.02
C SER A 745 19.31 52.83 40.72
N LEU A 746 20.39 52.37 40.08
CA LEU A 746 20.35 51.46 38.95
C LEU A 746 19.71 50.11 39.30
N PHE A 747 20.10 49.53 40.44
CA PHE A 747 19.55 48.28 40.94
C PHE A 747 18.05 48.41 41.26
N ASP A 748 17.63 49.52 41.87
CA ASP A 748 16.21 49.81 42.13
C ASP A 748 15.39 50.01 40.85
N VAL A 749 15.98 50.65 39.82
CA VAL A 749 15.34 50.78 38.51
C VAL A 749 15.22 49.44 37.81
N LEU A 750 16.27 48.60 37.80
CA LEU A 750 16.21 47.25 37.22
C LEU A 750 15.17 46.37 37.92
N ARG A 751 15.05 46.45 39.26
CA ARG A 751 13.97 45.78 40.00
C ARG A 751 12.59 46.28 39.57
N SER A 752 12.43 47.60 39.46
CA SER A 752 11.17 48.22 39.03
C SER A 752 10.81 47.81 37.59
N ILE A 753 11.79 47.65 36.70
CA ILE A 753 11.61 47.11 35.34
C ILE A 753 11.16 45.65 35.41
N ALA A 754 11.80 44.81 36.21
CA ALA A 754 11.43 43.40 36.37
C ALA A 754 10.02 43.22 36.98
N ASP A 755 9.58 44.12 37.86
CA ASP A 755 8.24 44.10 38.47
C ASP A 755 7.16 44.66 37.54
N ALA A 756 7.51 45.61 36.68
CA ALA A 756 6.59 46.25 35.73
C ALA A 756 6.44 45.45 34.43
N ASP A 757 7.45 44.68 34.01
CA ASP A 757 7.39 43.88 32.79
C ASP A 757 6.53 42.63 32.99
N GLY A 758 5.38 42.61 32.31
CA GLY A 758 4.44 41.48 32.31
C GLY A 758 4.87 40.33 31.39
N ASP A 759 5.85 40.55 30.52
CA ASP A 759 6.40 39.53 29.64
C ASP A 759 7.44 38.66 30.38
N PRO A 760 7.17 37.35 30.56
CA PRO A 760 8.07 36.45 31.27
C PRO A 760 9.49 36.44 30.70
N ALA A 761 9.66 36.46 29.37
CA ALA A 761 10.98 36.36 28.74
C ALA A 761 11.84 37.61 29.00
N ARG A 762 11.22 38.80 28.91
CA ARG A 762 11.92 40.07 29.20
C ARG A 762 12.18 40.24 30.68
N LYS A 763 11.25 39.82 31.53
CA LYS A 763 11.46 39.76 32.98
C LYS A 763 12.63 38.86 33.36
N ALA A 764 12.71 37.66 32.78
CA ALA A 764 13.84 36.74 32.96
C ALA A 764 15.18 37.36 32.50
N LYS A 765 15.18 38.08 31.36
CA LYS A 765 16.37 38.79 30.88
C LYS A 765 16.82 39.91 31.82
N THR A 766 15.90 40.67 32.40
CA THR A 766 16.19 41.71 33.40
C THR A 766 16.70 41.10 34.71
N LEU A 767 16.12 39.98 35.16
CA LEU A 767 16.62 39.25 36.32
C LEU A 767 18.03 38.69 36.07
N TYR A 768 18.32 38.24 34.85
CA TYR A 768 19.66 37.82 34.44
C TYR A 768 20.67 38.98 34.48
N THR A 769 20.32 40.18 33.97
CA THR A 769 21.23 41.33 34.03
C THR A 769 21.45 41.79 35.48
N MET A 770 20.43 41.74 36.32
CA MET A 770 20.57 41.96 37.77
C MET A 770 21.49 40.92 38.41
N ALA A 771 21.38 39.64 38.05
CA ALA A 771 22.26 38.58 38.53
C ALA A 771 23.72 38.80 38.12
N GLN A 772 23.96 39.24 36.88
CA GLN A 772 25.29 39.59 36.38
C GLN A 772 25.88 40.79 37.13
N LEU A 773 25.09 41.85 37.33
CA LEU A 773 25.49 43.02 38.10
C LEU A 773 25.79 42.66 39.56
N ALA A 774 24.99 41.77 40.15
CA ALA A 774 25.23 41.25 41.49
C ALA A 774 26.53 40.43 41.58
N LYS A 775 26.84 39.66 40.54
CA LYS A 775 28.07 38.85 40.45
C LYS A 775 29.33 39.72 40.23
N GLU A 776 29.28 40.69 39.33
CA GLU A 776 30.45 41.48 38.89
C GLU A 776 30.70 42.70 39.78
N GLU A 777 29.70 43.57 39.95
CA GLU A 777 29.86 44.86 40.61
C GLU A 777 29.57 44.81 42.11
N LEU A 778 28.63 43.96 42.55
CA LEU A 778 28.31 43.79 43.97
C LEU A 778 29.08 42.62 44.63
N ALA A 779 29.80 41.82 43.84
CA ALA A 779 30.55 40.63 44.25
C ALA A 779 29.76 39.64 45.16
N ASP A 780 28.43 39.63 45.06
CA ASP A 780 27.53 38.84 45.90
C ASP A 780 27.05 37.60 45.13
N ARG A 781 27.87 36.53 45.18
CA ARG A 781 27.62 35.27 44.47
C ARG A 781 26.32 34.59 44.90
N GLY A 782 25.96 34.70 46.19
CA GLY A 782 24.73 34.12 46.73
C GLY A 782 23.49 34.78 46.12
N LYS A 783 23.45 36.11 46.07
CA LYS A 783 22.36 36.84 45.39
C LYS A 783 22.34 36.56 43.89
N ALA A 784 23.50 36.46 43.24
CA ALA A 784 23.56 36.13 41.81
C ALA A 784 22.91 34.77 41.51
N LEU A 785 23.20 33.72 42.30
CA LEU A 785 22.56 32.41 42.15
C LEU A 785 21.03 32.50 42.30
N THR A 786 20.52 33.17 43.33
CA THR A 786 19.07 33.32 43.53
C THR A 786 18.39 34.07 42.37
N LEU A 787 19.05 35.07 41.80
CA LEU A 787 18.51 35.83 40.68
C LEU A 787 18.55 35.04 39.36
N PHE A 788 19.59 34.21 39.13
CA PHE A 788 19.61 33.28 38.00
C PHE A 788 18.50 32.21 38.12
N GLU A 789 18.23 31.70 39.32
CA GLU A 789 17.11 30.78 39.56
C GLU A 789 15.76 31.44 39.29
N ASN A 790 15.54 32.64 39.83
CA ASN A 790 14.32 33.41 39.59
C ASN A 790 14.11 33.70 38.09
N ALA A 791 15.18 33.93 37.34
CA ALA A 791 15.10 34.10 35.88
C ALA A 791 14.62 32.81 35.20
N LEU A 792 15.12 31.64 35.61
CA LEU A 792 14.71 30.33 35.08
C LEU A 792 13.30 29.91 35.51
N ASP A 793 12.83 30.33 36.68
CA ASP A 793 11.45 30.08 37.12
C ASP A 793 10.43 30.88 36.31
N VAL A 794 10.82 32.06 35.84
CA VAL A 794 9.98 32.89 34.96
C VAL A 794 10.06 32.41 33.51
N ASP A 795 11.26 32.11 33.01
CA ASP A 795 11.46 31.58 31.66
C ASP A 795 12.50 30.43 31.66
N PRO A 796 12.03 29.17 31.59
CA PRO A 796 12.91 28.00 31.49
C PRO A 796 13.80 27.98 30.25
N SER A 797 13.50 28.74 29.19
CA SER A 797 14.28 28.73 27.95
C SER A 797 15.61 29.50 28.04
N GLN A 798 15.82 30.27 29.11
CA GLN A 798 17.03 31.07 29.32
C GLN A 798 18.24 30.21 29.76
N LEU A 799 18.71 29.32 28.87
CA LEU A 799 19.77 28.35 29.15
C LEU A 799 21.09 28.97 29.62
N VAL A 800 21.40 30.20 29.19
CA VAL A 800 22.60 30.94 29.61
C VAL A 800 22.61 31.22 31.12
N ALA A 801 21.44 31.41 31.75
CA ALA A 801 21.34 31.54 33.20
C ALA A 801 21.72 30.21 33.88
N PHE A 802 21.26 29.08 33.33
CA PHE A 802 21.58 27.76 33.84
C PHE A 802 23.08 27.42 33.67
N GLU A 803 23.71 27.75 32.54
CA GLU A 803 25.15 27.59 32.35
C GLU A 803 25.97 28.36 33.38
N ASN A 804 25.53 29.58 33.73
CA ASN A 804 26.18 30.37 34.77
C ASN A 804 26.03 29.76 36.17
N ILE A 805 24.85 29.21 36.49
CA ILE A 805 24.63 28.44 37.72
C ILE A 805 25.57 27.23 37.75
N VAL A 806 25.61 26.44 36.68
CA VAL A 806 26.50 25.26 36.56
C VAL A 806 27.95 25.66 36.75
N ARG A 807 28.40 26.76 36.13
CA ARG A 807 29.77 27.27 36.27
C ARG A 807 30.09 27.66 37.70
N ILE A 808 29.23 28.47 38.35
CA ILE A 808 29.45 28.93 39.73
C ILE A 808 29.54 27.72 40.68
N LEU A 809 28.58 26.80 40.60
CA LEU A 809 28.53 25.62 41.48
C LEU A 809 29.68 24.63 41.20
N THR A 810 30.14 24.53 39.95
CA THR A 810 31.31 23.71 39.59
C THR A 810 32.62 24.33 40.10
N GLU A 811 32.78 25.66 39.99
CA GLU A 811 33.92 26.41 40.54
C GLU A 811 33.96 26.29 42.08
N ASP A 812 32.80 26.41 42.73
CA ASP A 812 32.64 26.28 44.18
C ASP A 812 32.67 24.80 44.65
N ARG A 813 32.75 23.84 43.71
CA ARG A 813 32.74 22.37 43.95
C ARG A 813 31.52 21.88 44.74
N ASP A 814 30.40 22.59 44.66
CA ASP A 814 29.14 22.21 45.28
C ASP A 814 28.34 21.28 44.36
N TRP A 815 28.72 19.99 44.36
CA TRP A 815 28.09 18.97 43.52
C TRP A 815 26.65 18.65 43.93
N LEU A 816 26.31 18.82 45.22
CA LEU A 816 24.95 18.60 45.73
C LEU A 816 24.01 19.74 45.33
N GLY A 817 24.49 20.99 45.41
CA GLY A 817 23.78 22.14 44.84
C GLY A 817 23.58 21.96 43.33
N LEU A 818 24.62 21.53 42.61
CA LEU A 818 24.54 21.29 41.17
C LEU A 818 23.48 20.24 40.81
N GLU A 819 23.42 19.14 41.57
CA GLU A 819 22.39 18.11 41.42
C GLU A 819 20.96 18.69 41.55
N GLN A 820 20.72 19.49 42.60
CA GLN A 820 19.42 20.12 42.82
C GLN A 820 19.03 21.03 41.66
N MET A 821 19.99 21.76 41.10
CA MET A 821 19.76 22.63 39.94
C MET A 821 19.41 21.85 38.68
N TYR A 822 20.13 20.74 38.39
CA TYR A 822 19.77 19.85 37.28
C TYR A 822 18.36 19.24 37.45
N LYS A 823 18.00 18.77 38.66
CA LYS A 823 16.66 18.24 38.94
C LYS A 823 15.56 19.28 38.75
N ARG A 824 15.76 20.50 39.25
CA ARG A 824 14.82 21.62 39.02
C ARG A 824 14.69 21.93 37.53
N MET A 825 15.80 21.97 36.80
CA MET A 825 15.80 22.23 35.36
C MET A 825 15.09 21.12 34.56
N ILE A 826 15.28 19.86 34.93
CA ILE A 826 14.54 18.72 34.35
C ILE A 826 13.04 18.87 34.62
N GLY A 827 12.65 19.27 35.84
CA GLY A 827 11.25 19.57 36.19
C GLY A 827 10.65 20.68 35.32
N ARG A 828 11.40 21.74 35.05
CA ARG A 828 10.99 22.83 34.15
C ARG A 828 10.90 22.35 32.68
N ALA A 829 11.83 21.52 32.23
CA ALA A 829 11.85 20.97 30.87
C ALA A 829 10.73 19.94 30.61
N LEU A 830 10.26 19.22 31.64
CA LEU A 830 9.11 18.31 31.55
C LEU A 830 7.81 19.05 31.19
N ALA A 831 7.66 20.30 31.63
CA ALA A 831 6.52 21.15 31.27
C ALA A 831 6.57 21.62 29.79
N GLY A 832 7.76 21.69 29.18
CA GLY A 832 7.99 22.23 27.84
C GLY A 832 8.02 21.21 26.68
N SER A 833 7.85 19.92 26.94
CA SER A 833 7.86 18.83 25.93
C SER A 833 9.12 18.70 25.05
N ASP A 834 10.25 19.31 25.41
CA ASP A 834 11.52 19.15 24.66
C ASP A 834 12.28 17.90 25.11
N THR A 835 12.03 16.79 24.41
CA THR A 835 12.64 15.48 24.68
C THR A 835 14.15 15.46 24.48
N LYS A 836 14.71 16.31 23.61
CA LYS A 836 16.16 16.38 23.36
C LYS A 836 16.89 17.09 24.51
N LEU A 837 16.34 18.20 24.99
CA LEU A 837 16.88 18.91 26.15
C LEU A 837 16.81 18.04 27.41
N GLN A 838 15.68 17.36 27.63
CA GLN A 838 15.53 16.42 28.75
C GLN A 838 16.58 15.31 28.70
N GLN A 839 16.80 14.71 27.53
CA GLN A 839 17.81 13.67 27.34
C GLN A 839 19.23 14.19 27.64
N ALA A 840 19.57 15.39 27.17
CA ALA A 840 20.86 16.01 27.44
C ALA A 840 21.07 16.27 28.94
N LEU A 841 20.06 16.79 29.64
CA LEU A 841 20.11 17.04 31.09
C LEU A 841 20.26 15.73 31.89
N TYR A 842 19.53 14.67 31.53
CA TYR A 842 19.68 13.35 32.16
C TYR A 842 21.07 12.74 31.92
N LYS A 843 21.69 12.95 30.75
CA LYS A 843 23.08 12.56 30.51
C LYS A 843 24.07 13.34 31.38
N GLN A 844 23.89 14.66 31.51
CA GLN A 844 24.79 15.50 32.31
C GLN A 844 24.67 15.20 33.81
N ILE A 845 23.46 15.05 34.35
CA ILE A 845 23.28 14.65 35.75
C ILE A 845 23.79 13.23 36.00
N GLY A 846 23.63 12.32 35.03
CA GLY A 846 24.21 10.97 35.06
C GLY A 846 25.75 10.99 35.13
N LEU A 847 26.41 11.88 34.38
CA LEU A 847 27.86 12.10 34.47
C LEU A 847 28.27 12.64 35.84
N VAL A 848 27.52 13.61 36.39
CA VAL A 848 27.78 14.14 37.74
C VAL A 848 27.64 13.04 38.79
N TYR A 849 26.60 12.20 38.70
CA TYR A 849 26.39 11.07 39.60
C TYR A 849 27.52 10.05 39.52
N ARG A 850 27.99 9.72 38.31
CA ARG A 850 29.07 8.74 38.10
C ARG A 850 30.44 9.26 38.54
N ASP A 851 30.81 10.47 38.09
CA ASP A 851 32.20 10.95 38.12
C ASP A 851 32.50 11.85 39.33
N ARG A 852 31.50 12.49 39.94
CA ARG A 852 31.71 13.44 41.05
C ARG A 852 31.08 12.96 42.36
N ILE A 853 29.82 12.55 42.33
CA ILE A 853 29.08 12.09 43.51
C ILE A 853 29.36 10.60 43.78
N HIS A 854 29.81 9.86 42.76
CA HIS A 854 30.08 8.42 42.81
C HIS A 854 28.89 7.57 43.30
N ASN A 855 27.68 8.01 42.97
CA ASN A 855 26.46 7.26 43.25
C ASN A 855 26.02 6.53 41.97
N ASP A 856 26.51 5.30 41.83
CA ASP A 856 26.25 4.47 40.64
C ASP A 856 24.74 4.17 40.47
N VAL A 857 23.94 4.11 41.55
CA VAL A 857 22.49 3.84 41.48
C VAL A 857 21.74 4.99 40.83
N LEU A 858 21.97 6.22 41.28
CA LEU A 858 21.35 7.40 40.68
C LEU A 858 21.87 7.67 39.26
N ALA A 859 23.13 7.33 38.98
CA ALA A 859 23.66 7.38 37.62
C ALA A 859 22.89 6.43 36.69
N ILE A 860 22.62 5.19 37.14
CA ILE A 860 21.82 4.22 36.38
C ILE A 860 20.42 4.76 36.10
N GLU A 861 19.71 5.28 37.10
CA GLU A 861 18.36 5.86 36.92
C GLU A 861 18.35 7.01 35.91
N ALA A 862 19.35 7.91 35.98
CA ALA A 862 19.47 9.02 35.05
C ALA A 862 19.74 8.56 33.61
N TYR A 863 20.65 7.59 33.42
CA TYR A 863 20.92 7.04 32.10
C TYR A 863 19.78 6.16 31.55
N GLN A 864 19.02 5.47 32.41
CA GLN A 864 17.79 4.77 32.01
C GLN A 864 16.75 5.75 31.48
N ALA A 865 16.54 6.88 32.17
CA ALA A 865 15.65 7.94 31.69
C ALA A 865 16.13 8.54 30.36
N ALA A 866 17.43 8.75 30.19
CA ALA A 866 18.01 9.25 28.95
C ALA A 866 17.82 8.28 27.76
N VAL A 867 18.06 6.98 27.97
CA VAL A 867 17.86 5.93 26.95
C VAL A 867 16.37 5.72 26.65
N HIS A 868 15.49 5.85 27.64
CA HIS A 868 14.05 5.76 27.40
C HIS A 868 13.55 6.87 26.47
N LEU A 869 14.05 8.11 26.67
CA LEU A 869 13.70 9.27 25.82
C LEU A 869 14.24 9.14 24.40
N VAL A 870 15.49 8.68 24.25
CA VAL A 870 16.13 8.46 22.94
C VAL A 870 16.77 7.08 22.93
N PRO A 871 16.04 6.05 22.44
CA PRO A 871 16.53 4.68 22.43
C PRO A 871 17.79 4.47 21.60
N ASP A 872 18.03 5.29 20.57
CA ASP A 872 19.12 5.06 19.59
C ASP A 872 20.48 5.67 20.01
N ASP A 873 20.59 6.29 21.20
CA ASP A 873 21.87 6.87 21.67
C ASP A 873 22.84 5.78 22.18
N GLU A 874 23.71 5.30 21.29
CA GLU A 874 24.75 4.30 21.59
C GLU A 874 25.65 4.71 22.76
N GLN A 875 25.99 5.99 22.88
CA GLN A 875 26.89 6.44 23.94
C GLN A 875 26.22 6.30 25.31
N ALA A 876 24.95 6.70 25.41
CA ALA A 876 24.17 6.54 26.64
C ALA A 876 23.94 5.07 26.97
N GLN A 877 23.62 4.23 25.98
CA GLN A 877 23.45 2.78 26.17
C GLN A 877 24.75 2.09 26.61
N THR A 878 25.90 2.50 26.07
CA THR A 878 27.21 1.94 26.44
C THR A 878 27.54 2.25 27.90
N ILE A 879 27.40 3.51 28.30
CA ILE A 879 27.64 3.92 29.69
C ILE A 879 26.67 3.22 30.64
N LEU A 880 25.39 3.08 30.27
CA LEU A 880 24.40 2.39 31.07
C LEU A 880 24.75 0.89 31.24
N ARG A 881 25.20 0.21 30.18
CA ARG A 881 25.66 -1.19 30.25
C ARG A 881 26.86 -1.35 31.16
N GLU A 882 27.85 -0.46 31.06
CA GLU A 882 29.04 -0.47 31.93
C GLU A 882 28.64 -0.27 33.40
N LEU A 883 27.74 0.68 33.69
CA LEU A 883 27.25 0.94 35.05
C LEU A 883 26.46 -0.24 35.62
N LEU A 884 25.56 -0.83 34.84
CA LEU A 884 24.79 -2.01 35.24
C LEU A 884 25.69 -3.23 35.47
N ALA A 885 26.73 -3.43 34.64
CA ALA A 885 27.71 -4.48 34.83
C ALA A 885 28.55 -4.27 36.11
N LYS A 886 29.02 -3.03 36.36
CA LYS A 886 29.82 -2.68 37.54
C LYS A 886 29.04 -2.84 38.85
N THR A 887 27.75 -2.53 38.87
CA THR A 887 26.89 -2.58 40.08
C THR A 887 26.33 -3.97 40.39
N GLY A 888 26.75 -5.01 39.65
CA GLY A 888 26.22 -6.37 39.82
C GLY A 888 24.81 -6.57 39.25
N GLN A 889 24.23 -5.56 38.58
CA GLN A 889 22.96 -5.63 37.86
C GLN A 889 23.13 -6.11 36.42
N GLY A 890 24.01 -7.10 36.20
CA GLY A 890 24.35 -7.56 34.85
C GLY A 890 23.17 -8.15 34.07
N GLN A 891 22.12 -8.64 34.75
CA GLN A 891 20.87 -9.02 34.09
C GLN A 891 20.17 -7.83 33.41
N GLY A 892 20.23 -6.64 34.01
CA GLY A 892 19.72 -5.41 33.40
C GLY A 892 20.50 -5.00 32.15
N ALA A 893 21.84 -5.14 32.19
CA ALA A 893 22.69 -4.86 31.02
C ALA A 893 22.38 -5.81 29.85
N VAL A 894 22.16 -7.09 30.15
CA VAL A 894 21.72 -8.10 29.18
C VAL A 894 20.35 -7.73 28.61
N ALA A 895 19.37 -7.39 29.45
CA ALA A 895 18.00 -7.07 29.03
C ALA A 895 17.96 -5.90 28.05
N ILE A 896 18.65 -4.79 28.34
CA ILE A 896 18.67 -3.59 27.48
C ILE A 896 19.33 -3.90 26.12
N THR A 897 20.45 -4.63 26.14
CA THR A 897 21.16 -5.01 24.91
C THR A 897 20.31 -5.98 24.06
N LEU A 898 19.63 -6.92 24.71
CA LEU A 898 18.72 -7.85 24.05
C LEU A 898 17.51 -7.13 23.47
N GLU A 899 16.89 -6.19 24.19
CA GLU A 899 15.74 -5.43 23.70
C GLU A 899 16.06 -4.71 22.39
N ARG A 900 17.25 -4.10 22.28
CA ARG A 900 17.71 -3.52 21.02
C ARG A 900 17.82 -4.56 19.90
N ILE A 901 18.45 -5.69 20.18
CA ILE A 901 18.57 -6.79 19.19
C ILE A 901 17.18 -7.28 18.76
N LEU A 902 16.21 -7.36 19.66
CA LEU A 902 14.86 -7.81 19.30
C LEU A 902 14.13 -6.78 18.42
N ARG A 903 14.41 -5.48 18.57
CA ARG A 903 13.89 -4.42 17.68
C ARG A 903 14.56 -4.47 16.30
N GLU A 904 15.88 -4.62 16.26
CA GLU A 904 16.68 -4.67 15.03
C GLU A 904 17.55 -5.93 14.92
N PRO A 905 16.95 -7.12 14.67
CA PRO A 905 17.66 -8.40 14.80
C PRO A 905 18.73 -8.65 13.74
N LEU A 906 18.78 -7.83 12.67
CA LEU A 906 19.81 -7.92 11.64
C LEU A 906 20.95 -6.91 11.83
N GLU A 907 20.89 -6.04 12.85
CA GLU A 907 21.98 -5.11 13.18
C GLU A 907 23.12 -5.88 13.86
N ALA A 908 24.33 -5.85 13.28
CA ALA A 908 25.45 -6.67 13.78
C ALA A 908 26.14 -6.12 15.04
N THR A 909 26.01 -4.82 15.32
CA THR A 909 26.78 -4.08 16.33
C THR A 909 26.55 -4.54 17.79
N PRO A 910 25.33 -4.83 18.29
CA PRO A 910 25.13 -5.18 19.70
C PRO A 910 25.51 -6.61 20.08
N TYR A 911 25.66 -7.52 19.10
CA TYR A 911 25.83 -8.96 19.34
C TYR A 911 27.10 -9.34 20.11
N PRO A 912 28.31 -8.82 19.79
CA PRO A 912 29.51 -9.12 20.57
C PRO A 912 29.39 -8.70 22.03
N ALA A 913 28.78 -7.53 22.30
CA ALA A 913 28.59 -7.05 23.66
C ALA A 913 27.61 -7.91 24.45
N LEU A 914 26.50 -8.33 23.83
CA LEU A 914 25.55 -9.26 24.44
C LEU A 914 26.22 -10.61 24.76
N PHE A 915 27.05 -11.12 23.85
CA PHE A 915 27.79 -12.38 24.03
C PHE A 915 28.70 -12.32 25.26
N GLU A 916 29.51 -11.29 25.40
CA GLU A 916 30.41 -11.11 26.55
C GLU A 916 29.64 -10.94 27.86
N LEU A 917 28.56 -10.14 27.88
CA LEU A 917 27.72 -9.96 29.06
C LEU A 917 27.07 -11.28 29.52
N LEU A 918 26.57 -12.08 28.58
CA LEU A 918 25.97 -13.39 28.90
C LEU A 918 27.01 -14.36 29.49
N LEU A 919 28.24 -14.37 28.98
CA LEU A 919 29.33 -15.18 29.53
C LEU A 919 29.72 -14.74 30.95
N GLN A 920 29.81 -13.43 31.20
CA GLN A 920 30.08 -12.89 32.53
C GLN A 920 29.00 -13.26 33.55
N GLN A 921 27.74 -13.31 33.11
CA GLN A 921 26.59 -13.72 33.93
C GLN A 921 26.43 -15.25 34.04
N GLY A 922 27.34 -16.04 33.46
CA GLY A 922 27.26 -17.50 33.46
C GLY A 922 26.14 -18.08 32.59
N GLN A 923 25.44 -17.27 31.79
CA GLN A 923 24.35 -17.71 30.90
C GLN A 923 24.90 -18.33 29.61
N ARG A 924 25.64 -19.43 29.74
CA ARG A 924 26.40 -20.06 28.64
C ARG A 924 25.51 -20.53 27.48
N ASP A 925 24.32 -21.06 27.75
CA ASP A 925 23.40 -21.50 26.69
C ASP A 925 22.92 -20.33 25.83
N ARG A 926 22.54 -19.21 26.46
CA ARG A 926 22.14 -18.02 25.70
C ARG A 926 23.30 -17.42 24.93
N ALA A 927 24.51 -17.42 25.50
CA ALA A 927 25.71 -17.01 24.78
C ALA A 927 25.96 -17.90 23.54
N LEU A 928 25.68 -19.21 23.63
CA LEU A 928 25.75 -20.12 22.49
C LEU A 928 24.71 -19.77 21.40
N CYS A 929 23.48 -19.43 21.79
CA CYS A 929 22.46 -18.95 20.84
C CYS A 929 22.88 -17.65 20.14
N VAL A 930 23.44 -16.69 20.89
CA VAL A 930 23.99 -15.43 20.34
C VAL A 930 25.16 -15.71 19.40
N ALA A 931 26.09 -16.60 19.78
CA ALA A 931 27.18 -17.03 18.91
C ALA A 931 26.68 -17.67 17.60
N SER A 932 25.53 -18.34 17.65
CA SER A 932 24.87 -18.87 16.45
C SER A 932 24.36 -17.77 15.53
N ALA A 933 23.66 -16.79 16.08
CA ALA A 933 23.20 -15.62 15.34
C ALA A 933 24.37 -14.78 14.77
N MET A 934 25.48 -14.66 15.50
CA MET A 934 26.71 -14.00 15.04
C MET A 934 27.29 -14.66 13.78
N ARG A 935 27.31 -16.00 13.70
CA ARG A 935 27.74 -16.71 12.48
C ARG A 935 26.84 -16.37 11.30
N PHE A 936 25.52 -16.37 11.51
CA PHE A 936 24.53 -16.00 10.49
C PHE A 936 24.73 -14.56 9.99
N LEU A 937 25.05 -13.62 10.88
CA LEU A 937 25.33 -12.22 10.53
C LEU A 937 26.74 -11.97 9.97
N GLY A 938 27.59 -13.01 9.89
CA GLY A 938 28.97 -12.89 9.40
C GLY A 938 29.92 -12.17 10.37
N ILE A 939 29.61 -12.17 11.67
CA ILE A 939 30.43 -11.51 12.69
C ILE A 939 31.56 -12.44 13.14
N ASN A 940 32.80 -12.03 12.88
CA ASN A 940 33.99 -12.78 13.26
C ASN A 940 34.39 -12.49 14.72
N HIS A 941 34.03 -13.39 15.64
CA HIS A 941 34.42 -13.31 17.05
C HIS A 941 35.05 -14.63 17.52
N PRO A 942 36.36 -14.68 17.83
CA PRO A 942 37.06 -15.93 18.16
C PRO A 942 36.45 -16.70 19.33
N GLY A 943 36.03 -16.01 20.39
CA GLY A 943 35.38 -16.64 21.55
C GLY A 943 34.03 -17.29 21.21
N ALA A 944 33.26 -16.67 20.31
CA ALA A 944 31.97 -17.21 19.88
C ALA A 944 32.15 -18.45 18.99
N GLN A 945 33.16 -18.44 18.12
CA GLN A 945 33.54 -19.59 17.30
C GLN A 945 34.03 -20.76 18.17
N GLY A 946 34.88 -20.47 19.17
CA GLY A 946 35.38 -21.46 20.12
C GLY A 946 34.27 -22.09 20.97
N LEU A 947 33.34 -21.28 21.49
CA LEU A 947 32.21 -21.77 22.29
C LEU A 947 31.32 -22.72 21.48
N ARG A 948 30.97 -22.34 20.25
CA ARG A 948 30.18 -23.19 19.34
C ARG A 948 30.89 -24.49 18.97
N ALA A 949 32.20 -24.43 18.71
CA ALA A 949 32.98 -25.62 18.35
C ALA A 949 33.10 -26.59 19.54
N SER A 950 33.14 -26.06 20.76
CA SER A 950 33.25 -26.84 22.00
C SER A 950 31.93 -27.50 22.41
N TYR A 951 30.80 -26.87 22.09
CA TYR A 951 29.46 -27.32 22.47
C TYR A 951 28.52 -27.38 21.25
N PRO A 952 28.75 -28.33 20.32
CA PRO A 952 27.83 -28.54 19.21
C PRO A 952 26.48 -29.04 19.72
N GLN A 953 25.41 -28.66 19.03
CA GLN A 953 24.08 -29.19 19.29
C GLN A 953 24.12 -30.72 19.15
N PRO A 954 23.58 -31.50 20.11
CA PRO A 954 23.52 -32.94 19.98
C PRO A 954 22.62 -33.34 18.78
N PRO A 955 22.95 -34.43 18.07
CA PRO A 955 22.07 -34.95 17.03
C PRO A 955 20.71 -35.33 17.64
N ILE A 956 19.64 -35.26 16.85
CA ILE A 956 18.25 -35.41 17.33
C ILE A 956 18.07 -36.72 18.11
N GLU A 957 18.69 -37.80 17.65
CA GLU A 957 18.64 -39.13 18.24
C GLU A 957 19.23 -39.20 19.66
N ALA A 958 20.12 -38.27 20.01
CA ALA A 958 20.78 -38.21 21.31
C ALA A 958 20.05 -37.30 22.31
N ILE A 959 19.00 -36.57 21.90
CA ILE A 959 18.20 -35.73 22.80
C ILE A 959 17.24 -36.62 23.59
N VAL A 960 17.46 -36.76 24.90
CA VAL A 960 16.74 -37.73 25.76
C VAL A 960 15.43 -37.18 26.34
N LEU A 961 15.33 -35.87 26.56
CA LEU A 961 14.12 -35.25 27.11
C LEU A 961 13.16 -34.82 26.00
N GLU A 962 11.90 -34.60 26.38
CA GLU A 962 10.76 -34.42 25.47
C GLU A 962 9.97 -33.18 25.91
N LEU A 963 9.33 -32.49 24.96
CA LEU A 963 8.49 -31.35 25.28
C LEU A 963 7.01 -31.73 25.43
N GLY A 964 6.56 -32.78 24.73
CA GLY A 964 5.16 -33.22 24.71
C GLY A 964 4.21 -32.23 24.01
N GLU A 965 2.90 -32.43 24.15
CA GLU A 965 1.86 -31.57 23.52
C GLU A 965 1.94 -30.10 23.96
N ASP A 966 2.29 -29.85 25.22
CA ASP A 966 2.43 -28.48 25.72
C ASP A 966 3.59 -27.74 25.01
N GLY A 967 4.67 -28.46 24.72
CA GLY A 967 5.76 -27.96 23.88
C GLY A 967 5.34 -27.63 22.46
N TYR A 968 4.48 -28.47 21.87
CA TYR A 968 3.93 -28.23 20.54
C TYR A 968 3.15 -26.91 20.48
N ARG A 969 2.32 -26.64 21.50
CA ARG A 969 1.57 -25.38 21.63
C ARG A 969 2.49 -24.18 21.86
N GLU A 970 3.50 -24.31 22.71
CA GLU A 970 4.46 -23.22 22.96
C GLU A 970 5.31 -22.85 21.72
N LEU A 971 5.50 -23.78 20.78
CA LEU A 971 6.19 -23.52 19.50
C LEU A 971 5.33 -22.70 18.52
N MET A 972 4.01 -22.70 18.69
CA MET A 972 3.09 -21.92 17.87
C MET A 972 3.32 -20.42 18.04
N HIS A 973 3.28 -19.70 16.93
CA HIS A 973 3.37 -18.26 16.93
C HIS A 973 2.17 -17.62 17.63
N HIS A 974 2.41 -16.71 18.58
CA HIS A 974 1.35 -16.08 19.40
C HIS A 974 0.30 -15.31 18.57
N GLU A 975 0.66 -14.80 17.39
CA GLU A 975 -0.27 -14.16 16.45
C GLU A 975 -1.07 -15.12 15.53
N LEU A 976 -1.01 -16.44 15.74
CA LEU A 976 -1.87 -17.35 15.00
C LEU A 976 -3.33 -17.11 15.36
N ASP A 977 -4.18 -16.92 14.34
CA ASP A 977 -5.63 -16.75 14.52
C ASP A 977 -6.21 -18.02 15.17
N PRO A 978 -6.79 -17.94 16.39
CA PRO A 978 -7.30 -19.11 17.09
C PRO A 978 -8.43 -19.83 16.36
N ALA A 979 -9.29 -19.09 15.65
CA ALA A 979 -10.42 -19.65 14.93
C ALA A 979 -9.97 -20.40 13.67
N LEU A 980 -9.03 -19.84 12.89
CA LEU A 980 -8.46 -20.55 11.75
C LEU A 980 -7.66 -21.79 12.20
N THR A 981 -6.96 -21.68 13.32
CA THR A 981 -6.24 -22.80 13.94
C THR A 981 -7.20 -23.94 14.28
N GLU A 982 -8.32 -23.64 14.96
CA GLU A 982 -9.37 -24.60 15.27
C GLU A 982 -10.01 -25.20 14.00
N ILE A 983 -10.35 -24.37 13.00
CA ILE A 983 -10.93 -24.82 11.73
C ILE A 983 -10.00 -25.84 11.05
N PHE A 984 -8.72 -25.50 10.88
CA PHE A 984 -7.74 -26.37 10.23
C PHE A 984 -7.42 -27.62 11.04
N GLU A 985 -7.49 -27.56 12.36
CA GLU A 985 -7.35 -28.73 13.23
C GLU A 985 -8.46 -29.74 12.95
N VAL A 986 -9.70 -29.25 12.90
CA VAL A 986 -10.89 -30.08 12.67
C VAL A 986 -10.94 -30.64 11.25
N VAL A 987 -10.58 -29.85 10.23
CA VAL A 987 -10.67 -30.31 8.84
C VAL A 987 -9.48 -31.15 8.37
N ALA A 988 -8.32 -31.07 9.03
CA ALA A 988 -7.10 -31.75 8.59
C ALA A 988 -7.27 -33.27 8.33
N PRO A 989 -7.96 -34.07 9.18
CA PRO A 989 -8.22 -35.48 8.89
C PRO A 989 -9.04 -35.68 7.61
N ALA A 990 -10.05 -34.85 7.38
CA ALA A 990 -10.87 -34.92 6.17
C ALA A 990 -10.06 -34.53 4.92
N VAL A 991 -9.13 -33.58 5.04
CA VAL A 991 -8.20 -33.20 3.95
C VAL A 991 -7.29 -34.37 3.57
N VAL A 992 -6.74 -35.10 4.55
CA VAL A 992 -5.97 -36.33 4.30
C VAL A 992 -6.83 -37.35 3.54
N ASP A 993 -8.06 -37.55 3.97
CA ASP A 993 -9.00 -38.49 3.34
C ASP A 993 -9.33 -38.11 1.90
N ILE A 994 -9.51 -36.82 1.61
CA ILE A 994 -9.72 -36.30 0.26
C ILE A 994 -8.47 -36.52 -0.58
N ALA A 995 -7.29 -36.13 -0.08
CA ALA A 995 -6.03 -36.29 -0.79
C ALA A 995 -5.75 -37.75 -1.13
N VAL A 996 -5.94 -38.68 -0.19
CA VAL A 996 -5.83 -40.13 -0.42
C VAL A 996 -6.86 -40.61 -1.44
N SER A 997 -8.09 -40.09 -1.40
CA SER A 997 -9.15 -40.50 -2.33
C SER A 997 -8.92 -40.05 -3.77
N ARG A 998 -8.11 -39.00 -4.00
CA ARG A 998 -7.75 -38.54 -5.35
C ARG A 998 -6.66 -39.39 -6.00
N LEU A 999 -5.93 -40.19 -5.23
CA LEU A 999 -4.93 -41.11 -5.75
C LEU A 999 -5.61 -42.30 -6.45
N SER A 1000 -5.08 -42.71 -7.60
CA SER A 1000 -5.49 -43.94 -8.29
C SER A 1000 -5.22 -45.18 -7.43
N ILE A 1001 -5.86 -46.33 -7.73
CA ILE A 1001 -5.64 -47.58 -6.97
C ILE A 1001 -4.15 -47.99 -6.97
N ARG A 1002 -3.45 -47.80 -8.11
CA ARG A 1002 -2.01 -48.04 -8.25
C ARG A 1002 -1.18 -47.06 -7.42
N GLU A 1003 -1.56 -45.79 -7.39
CA GLU A 1003 -0.91 -44.79 -6.55
C GLU A 1003 -1.23 -44.95 -5.07
N ARG A 1004 -2.38 -45.50 -4.67
CA ARG A 1004 -2.69 -45.83 -3.26
C ARG A 1004 -1.89 -47.02 -2.76
N LEU A 1005 -1.71 -48.04 -3.62
CA LEU A 1005 -0.89 -49.23 -3.32
C LEU A 1005 0.62 -48.94 -3.41
N GLY A 1006 1.05 -47.98 -4.24
CA GLY A 1006 2.44 -47.52 -4.39
C GLY A 1006 2.74 -46.15 -3.77
N HIS A 1007 1.83 -45.60 -2.96
CA HIS A 1007 1.92 -44.22 -2.44
C HIS A 1007 3.13 -44.00 -1.53
N PRO A 1008 3.44 -44.92 -0.59
CA PRO A 1008 4.70 -44.86 0.08
C PRO A 1008 5.74 -45.45 -0.87
N GLY A 1009 6.81 -44.71 -1.18
CA GLY A 1009 7.97 -45.31 -1.83
C GLY A 1009 8.51 -46.50 -1.02
N ALA A 1010 9.60 -47.12 -1.48
CA ALA A 1010 10.21 -48.20 -0.70
C ALA A 1010 10.52 -47.72 0.74
N PRO A 1011 10.39 -48.60 1.76
CA PRO A 1011 10.90 -48.30 3.09
C PRO A 1011 12.33 -47.76 2.98
N LEU A 1012 12.64 -46.77 3.81
CA LEU A 1012 13.93 -46.09 3.79
C LEU A 1012 15.07 -47.12 3.93
N ALA A 1013 15.82 -47.35 2.84
CA ALA A 1013 16.87 -48.38 2.78
C ALA A 1013 18.24 -47.72 2.74
N GLY A 1014 19.10 -48.03 3.72
CA GLY A 1014 20.47 -47.51 3.82
C GLY A 1014 20.59 -46.12 4.47
N GLN A 1015 19.53 -45.60 5.09
CA GLN A 1015 19.51 -44.32 5.79
C GLN A 1015 18.85 -44.42 7.19
N ASP A 1016 19.17 -45.47 7.93
CA ASP A 1016 18.54 -45.78 9.22
C ASP A 1016 18.62 -44.64 10.24
N TRP A 1017 19.63 -43.78 10.14
CA TRP A 1017 19.78 -42.58 10.96
C TRP A 1017 18.60 -41.61 10.76
N LEU A 1018 18.14 -41.37 9.53
CA LEU A 1018 17.05 -40.43 9.25
C LEU A 1018 15.71 -40.93 9.79
N ALA A 1019 15.45 -42.23 9.70
CA ALA A 1019 14.26 -42.84 10.31
C ALA A 1019 14.29 -42.72 11.85
N LYS A 1020 15.46 -42.89 12.47
CA LYS A 1020 15.66 -42.67 13.91
C LYS A 1020 15.49 -41.20 14.30
N ALA A 1021 16.06 -40.27 13.53
CA ALA A 1021 15.93 -38.83 13.73
C ALA A 1021 14.47 -38.38 13.66
N VAL A 1022 13.74 -38.79 12.60
CA VAL A 1022 12.33 -38.45 12.42
C VAL A 1022 11.46 -39.05 13.53
N GLY A 1023 11.68 -40.33 13.86
CA GLY A 1023 10.97 -40.99 14.95
C GLY A 1023 11.20 -40.28 16.29
N ARG A 1024 12.46 -39.91 16.57
CA ARG A 1024 12.81 -39.21 17.80
C ARG A 1024 12.30 -37.77 17.83
N ALA A 1025 12.36 -37.04 16.72
CA ALA A 1025 11.78 -35.71 16.61
C ALA A 1025 10.27 -35.71 16.87
N GLY A 1026 9.54 -36.74 16.40
CA GLY A 1026 8.12 -36.92 16.70
C GLY A 1026 7.87 -36.99 18.20
N VAL A 1027 8.60 -37.88 18.88
CA VAL A 1027 8.51 -38.05 20.33
C VAL A 1027 8.86 -36.75 21.08
N ILE A 1028 9.95 -36.07 20.69
CA ILE A 1028 10.37 -34.81 21.31
C ILE A 1028 9.28 -33.73 21.20
N LEU A 1029 8.70 -33.57 20.02
CA LEU A 1029 7.70 -32.53 19.71
C LEU A 1029 6.28 -32.90 20.14
N GLY A 1030 6.05 -34.09 20.69
CA GLY A 1030 4.71 -34.58 21.02
C GLY A 1030 3.84 -34.88 19.79
N ALA A 1031 4.45 -35.11 18.63
CA ALA A 1031 3.78 -35.47 17.39
C ALA A 1031 3.88 -36.99 17.14
N PRO A 1032 2.84 -37.63 16.57
CA PRO A 1032 2.91 -39.06 16.24
C PRO A 1032 4.09 -39.31 15.28
N PRO A 1033 5.00 -40.26 15.59
CA PRO A 1033 6.21 -40.47 14.81
C PRO A 1033 5.83 -40.92 13.39
N PRO A 1034 6.12 -40.10 12.36
CA PRO A 1034 5.64 -40.39 11.02
C PRO A 1034 6.52 -41.45 10.37
N ARG A 1035 5.89 -42.28 9.54
CA ARG A 1035 6.65 -43.20 8.68
C ARG A 1035 7.43 -42.40 7.65
N VAL A 1036 8.61 -42.88 7.27
CA VAL A 1036 9.44 -42.24 6.24
C VAL A 1036 9.62 -43.21 5.07
N TYR A 1037 9.35 -42.72 3.86
CA TYR A 1037 9.46 -43.50 2.64
C TYR A 1037 10.42 -42.83 1.66
N GLN A 1038 11.18 -43.64 0.94
CA GLN A 1038 12.20 -43.16 0.02
C GLN A 1038 11.67 -43.05 -1.41
N ARG A 1039 11.93 -41.92 -2.07
CA ARG A 1039 11.77 -41.78 -3.52
C ARG A 1039 13.13 -41.58 -4.19
N LYS A 1040 13.44 -42.46 -5.16
CA LYS A 1040 14.73 -42.44 -5.90
C LYS A 1040 14.79 -41.38 -7.02
N VAL A 1041 13.73 -40.59 -7.19
CA VAL A 1041 13.67 -39.46 -8.13
C VAL A 1041 14.26 -38.20 -7.50
N ALA A 1042 14.62 -37.21 -8.32
CA ALA A 1042 15.00 -35.88 -7.82
C ALA A 1042 13.79 -35.18 -7.19
N GLY A 1043 14.03 -34.43 -6.11
CA GLY A 1043 13.01 -33.68 -5.39
C GLY A 1043 13.59 -33.01 -4.14
N PRO A 1044 12.80 -32.22 -3.40
CA PRO A 1044 13.26 -31.56 -2.18
C PRO A 1044 13.58 -32.59 -1.07
N PRO A 1045 14.53 -32.31 -0.16
CA PRO A 1045 15.08 -33.32 0.76
C PRO A 1045 14.03 -34.12 1.56
N LEU A 1046 13.02 -33.44 2.12
CA LEU A 1046 11.95 -34.04 2.92
C LEU A 1046 10.62 -33.33 2.65
N VAL A 1047 9.54 -34.09 2.43
CA VAL A 1047 8.21 -33.55 2.12
C VAL A 1047 7.10 -34.31 2.87
N PRO A 1048 6.09 -33.64 3.43
CA PRO A 1048 4.88 -34.28 3.95
C PRO A 1048 4.09 -35.01 2.86
N ALA A 1049 3.50 -36.16 3.19
CA ALA A 1049 2.66 -36.93 2.27
C ALA A 1049 1.34 -37.35 2.91
N ALA A 1050 0.27 -37.27 2.11
CA ALA A 1050 -1.08 -37.65 2.49
C ALA A 1050 -1.25 -39.18 2.52
N THR A 1051 -0.82 -39.81 3.61
CA THR A 1051 -1.04 -41.23 3.90
C THR A 1051 -1.86 -41.38 5.18
N LYS A 1052 -2.31 -42.61 5.49
CA LYS A 1052 -2.99 -42.93 6.77
C LYS A 1052 -2.16 -43.96 7.54
N PRO A 1053 -1.48 -43.58 8.65
CA PRO A 1053 -1.29 -42.22 9.17
C PRO A 1053 -0.35 -41.37 8.27
N PRO A 1054 -0.39 -40.02 8.33
CA PRO A 1054 0.48 -39.13 7.55
C PRO A 1054 1.97 -39.47 7.68
N SER A 1055 2.72 -39.30 6.60
CA SER A 1055 4.11 -39.77 6.48
C SER A 1055 5.02 -38.75 5.81
N LEU A 1056 6.33 -38.94 5.89
CA LEU A 1056 7.33 -38.15 5.16
C LEU A 1056 7.88 -38.92 3.96
N LEU A 1057 8.11 -38.19 2.86
CA LEU A 1057 8.85 -38.64 1.69
C LEU A 1057 10.25 -38.05 1.73
N ALA A 1058 11.26 -38.92 1.72
CA ALA A 1058 12.67 -38.57 1.64
C ALA A 1058 13.17 -38.73 0.20
N TYR A 1059 13.96 -37.76 -0.26
CA TYR A 1059 14.57 -37.75 -1.60
C TYR A 1059 16.10 -37.78 -1.46
N PRO A 1060 16.72 -38.98 -1.35
CA PRO A 1060 18.15 -39.13 -1.11
C PRO A 1060 19.12 -38.35 -1.99
N PRO A 1061 18.87 -38.17 -3.31
CA PRO A 1061 19.76 -37.36 -4.14
C PRO A 1061 19.94 -35.92 -3.63
N ALA A 1062 18.94 -35.38 -2.91
CA ALA A 1062 18.97 -34.02 -2.38
C ALA A 1062 19.67 -33.90 -1.01
N PHE A 1063 20.15 -35.01 -0.42
CA PHE A 1063 20.96 -34.96 0.79
C PHE A 1063 22.46 -34.77 0.51
N GLY A 1064 22.90 -34.93 -0.74
CA GLY A 1064 24.30 -34.75 -1.12
C GLY A 1064 24.81 -33.35 -0.83
N GLY A 1065 25.81 -33.23 0.05
CA GLY A 1065 26.41 -31.94 0.43
C GLY A 1065 25.61 -31.11 1.46
N VAL A 1066 24.49 -31.64 1.97
CA VAL A 1066 23.71 -30.98 3.02
C VAL A 1066 24.29 -31.32 4.39
N ALA A 1067 24.57 -30.30 5.20
CA ALA A 1067 25.14 -30.49 6.53
C ALA A 1067 24.13 -31.13 7.52
N PRO A 1068 24.59 -31.91 8.52
CA PRO A 1068 23.70 -32.62 9.44
C PRO A 1068 22.74 -31.73 10.24
N ASP A 1069 23.18 -30.54 10.62
CA ASP A 1069 22.39 -29.50 11.30
C ASP A 1069 21.27 -28.94 10.40
N VAL A 1070 21.54 -28.77 9.10
CA VAL A 1070 20.54 -28.40 8.09
C VAL A 1070 19.48 -29.50 7.94
N LEU A 1071 19.89 -30.78 7.96
CA LEU A 1071 18.96 -31.91 7.93
C LEU A 1071 18.13 -31.98 9.21
N ALA A 1072 18.72 -31.71 10.38
CA ALA A 1072 18.01 -31.66 11.66
C ALA A 1072 16.91 -30.58 11.65
N PHE A 1073 17.20 -29.40 11.07
CA PHE A 1073 16.20 -28.34 10.89
C PHE A 1073 15.02 -28.83 10.04
N LEU A 1074 15.31 -29.44 8.89
CA LEU A 1074 14.28 -29.95 7.98
C LEU A 1074 13.45 -31.06 8.65
N VAL A 1075 14.08 -31.98 9.39
CA VAL A 1075 13.36 -33.02 10.14
C VAL A 1075 12.40 -32.40 11.16
N GLY A 1076 12.88 -31.48 12.01
CA GLY A 1076 12.05 -30.84 13.03
C GLY A 1076 10.86 -30.08 12.44
N LYS A 1077 11.10 -29.29 11.39
CA LYS A 1077 10.04 -28.56 10.68
C LYS A 1077 8.98 -29.50 10.11
N ARG A 1078 9.40 -30.54 9.37
CA ARG A 1078 8.48 -31.45 8.66
C ARG A 1078 7.69 -32.33 9.60
N VAL A 1079 8.28 -32.74 10.74
CA VAL A 1079 7.56 -33.47 11.79
C VAL A 1079 6.51 -32.59 12.46
N PHE A 1080 6.85 -31.32 12.77
CA PHE A 1080 5.90 -30.37 13.35
C PHE A 1080 4.69 -30.12 12.43
N GLU A 1081 4.92 -30.04 11.12
CA GLU A 1081 3.90 -29.88 10.08
C GLU A 1081 2.91 -31.04 9.99
N LEU A 1082 3.24 -32.24 10.48
CA LEU A 1082 2.37 -33.41 10.32
C LEU A 1082 1.27 -33.53 11.37
N ALA A 1083 1.30 -32.71 12.43
CA ALA A 1083 0.23 -32.64 13.40
C ALA A 1083 -0.86 -31.63 12.98
N PRO A 1084 -2.16 -31.91 13.22
CA PRO A 1084 -3.21 -30.89 13.14
C PRO A 1084 -2.89 -29.74 14.11
N PRO A 1085 -3.03 -28.45 13.72
CA PRO A 1085 -3.61 -27.91 12.48
C PRO A 1085 -2.62 -27.68 11.33
N MET A 1086 -1.32 -27.82 11.56
CA MET A 1086 -0.28 -27.52 10.57
C MET A 1086 -0.35 -28.43 9.34
N LEU A 1087 -0.88 -29.64 9.50
CA LEU A 1087 -1.07 -30.61 8.43
C LEU A 1087 -1.93 -30.08 7.27
N ALA A 1088 -2.91 -29.21 7.55
CA ALA A 1088 -3.72 -28.59 6.50
C ALA A 1088 -2.86 -27.72 5.57
N ARG A 1089 -1.94 -26.91 6.13
CA ARG A 1089 -0.97 -26.11 5.34
C ARG A 1089 0.03 -27.00 4.61
N ALA A 1090 0.49 -28.08 5.25
CA ALA A 1090 1.45 -29.00 4.64
C ALA A 1090 0.90 -29.70 3.38
N LEU A 1091 -0.40 -30.03 3.36
CA LEU A 1091 -1.06 -30.71 2.25
C LEU A 1091 -1.69 -29.76 1.23
N CYS A 1092 -1.98 -28.53 1.63
CA CYS A 1092 -2.44 -27.44 0.75
C CYS A 1092 -1.39 -26.31 0.75
N PRO A 1093 -0.25 -26.50 0.07
CA PRO A 1093 0.89 -25.59 0.17
C PRO A 1093 0.60 -24.20 -0.44
N SER A 1094 -0.38 -24.08 -1.33
CA SER A 1094 -0.76 -22.77 -1.88
C SER A 1094 -1.80 -22.05 -1.01
N ILE A 1095 -1.68 -20.72 -0.93
CA ILE A 1095 -2.65 -19.89 -0.19
C ILE A 1095 -4.04 -19.96 -0.82
N SER A 1096 -4.14 -20.13 -2.14
CA SER A 1096 -5.43 -20.30 -2.82
C SER A 1096 -6.14 -21.57 -2.37
N GLU A 1097 -5.42 -22.70 -2.24
CA GLU A 1097 -5.98 -23.95 -1.72
C GLU A 1097 -6.39 -23.82 -0.25
N LEU A 1098 -5.60 -23.16 0.59
CA LEU A 1098 -5.94 -22.93 2.00
C LEU A 1098 -7.14 -22.00 2.16
N LYS A 1099 -7.24 -20.95 1.34
CA LYS A 1099 -8.42 -20.07 1.32
C LYS A 1099 -9.66 -20.84 0.90
N ALA A 1100 -9.56 -21.64 -0.16
CA ALA A 1100 -10.66 -22.48 -0.63
C ALA A 1100 -11.09 -23.47 0.46
N LEU A 1101 -10.13 -24.09 1.17
CA LEU A 1101 -10.42 -25.02 2.27
C LEU A 1101 -11.14 -24.32 3.43
N ALA A 1102 -10.65 -23.16 3.88
CA ALA A 1102 -11.28 -22.40 4.96
C ALA A 1102 -12.69 -21.90 4.58
N GLN A 1103 -12.87 -21.45 3.34
CA GLN A 1103 -14.18 -21.04 2.81
C GLN A 1103 -15.15 -22.22 2.71
N SER A 1104 -14.67 -23.37 2.24
CA SER A 1104 -15.49 -24.59 2.15
C SER A 1104 -15.94 -25.03 3.54
N ALA A 1105 -15.03 -25.02 4.52
CA ALA A 1105 -15.35 -25.32 5.92
C ALA A 1105 -16.39 -24.35 6.49
N ALA A 1106 -16.24 -23.04 6.22
CA ALA A 1106 -17.18 -22.01 6.66
C ALA A 1106 -18.57 -22.19 6.01
N ARG A 1107 -18.65 -22.45 4.71
CA ARG A 1107 -19.92 -22.70 4.00
C ARG A 1107 -20.63 -23.95 4.49
N ILE A 1108 -19.89 -25.03 4.78
CA ILE A 1108 -20.46 -26.25 5.38
C ILE A 1108 -21.04 -25.93 6.76
N ALA A 1109 -20.30 -25.17 7.58
CA ALA A 1109 -20.74 -24.78 8.91
C ALA A 1109 -21.94 -23.82 8.94
N THR A 1110 -22.10 -22.96 7.94
CA THR A 1110 -23.25 -22.02 7.82
C THR A 1110 -24.41 -22.59 7.01
N ASN A 1111 -24.36 -23.87 6.63
CA ASN A 1111 -25.38 -24.55 5.82
C ASN A 1111 -25.59 -23.90 4.43
N GLN A 1112 -24.52 -23.33 3.86
CA GLN A 1112 -24.46 -22.73 2.52
C GLN A 1112 -23.60 -23.58 1.57
N THR A 1113 -23.72 -24.91 1.66
CA THR A 1113 -22.82 -25.85 1.00
C THR A 1113 -22.97 -25.84 -0.52
N GLU A 1114 -21.87 -25.65 -1.24
CA GLU A 1114 -21.82 -25.70 -2.71
C GLU A 1114 -21.41 -27.10 -3.22
N PRO A 1115 -21.62 -27.42 -4.52
CA PRO A 1115 -21.21 -28.71 -5.09
C PRO A 1115 -19.72 -29.04 -4.89
N ALA A 1116 -18.84 -28.03 -4.90
CA ALA A 1116 -17.41 -28.18 -4.67
C ALA A 1116 -17.05 -28.57 -3.22
N ASP A 1117 -17.91 -28.23 -2.26
CA ASP A 1117 -17.70 -28.50 -0.83
C ASP A 1117 -18.08 -29.94 -0.45
N ARG A 1118 -18.82 -30.64 -1.32
CA ARG A 1118 -19.41 -31.96 -1.05
C ARG A 1118 -18.40 -33.01 -0.56
N ALA A 1119 -17.21 -33.04 -1.17
CA ALA A 1119 -16.17 -34.00 -0.78
C ALA A 1119 -15.68 -33.80 0.67
N LEU A 1120 -15.67 -32.54 1.15
CA LEU A 1120 -15.34 -32.19 2.52
C LEU A 1120 -16.54 -32.42 3.46
N ALA A 1121 -17.74 -32.01 3.04
CA ALA A 1121 -18.97 -32.18 3.82
C ALA A 1121 -19.28 -33.65 4.15
N GLU A 1122 -19.09 -34.56 3.20
CA GLU A 1122 -19.33 -36.01 3.38
C GLU A 1122 -18.36 -36.67 4.37
N ARG A 1123 -17.22 -36.04 4.67
CA ARG A 1123 -16.15 -36.58 5.54
C ARG A 1123 -16.08 -35.92 6.92
N LEU A 1124 -16.80 -34.82 7.15
CA LEU A 1124 -16.90 -34.15 8.45
C LEU A 1124 -18.05 -34.74 9.27
N ARG A 1125 -17.82 -34.95 10.57
CA ARG A 1125 -18.87 -35.40 11.49
C ARG A 1125 -19.75 -34.22 11.88
N ARG A 1126 -20.97 -34.47 12.35
CA ARG A 1126 -21.88 -33.40 12.84
C ARG A 1126 -21.25 -32.55 13.94
N GLU A 1127 -20.50 -33.18 14.85
CA GLU A 1127 -19.77 -32.50 15.93
C GLU A 1127 -18.65 -31.61 15.38
N ASP A 1128 -17.93 -32.07 14.36
CA ASP A 1128 -16.87 -31.30 13.68
C ASP A 1128 -17.44 -30.06 12.98
N VAL A 1129 -18.59 -30.22 12.30
CA VAL A 1129 -19.31 -29.09 11.67
C VAL A 1129 -19.74 -28.06 12.72
N ALA A 1130 -20.22 -28.50 13.89
CA ALA A 1130 -20.58 -27.61 14.99
C ALA A 1130 -19.36 -26.86 15.57
N ARG A 1131 -18.21 -27.53 15.71
CA ARG A 1131 -16.94 -26.88 16.14
C ARG A 1131 -16.47 -25.83 15.14
N VAL A 1132 -16.50 -26.15 13.84
CA VAL A 1132 -16.18 -25.20 12.77
C VAL A 1132 -17.15 -24.02 12.78
N ALA A 1133 -18.45 -24.24 13.00
CA ALA A 1133 -19.44 -23.16 13.11
C ALA A 1133 -19.16 -22.22 14.29
N ALA A 1134 -18.81 -22.77 15.46
CA ALA A 1134 -18.43 -21.99 16.62
C ALA A 1134 -17.17 -21.15 16.36
N ALA A 1135 -16.14 -21.74 15.74
CA ALA A 1135 -14.91 -21.05 15.38
C ALA A 1135 -15.14 -19.93 14.34
N VAL A 1136 -15.94 -20.19 13.30
CA VAL A 1136 -16.30 -19.18 12.29
C VAL A 1136 -17.09 -18.03 12.91
N HIS A 1137 -18.06 -18.33 13.79
CA HIS A 1137 -18.81 -17.29 14.50
C HIS A 1137 -17.89 -16.44 15.39
N ALA A 1138 -16.98 -17.07 16.14
CA ALA A 1138 -15.99 -16.37 16.96
C ALA A 1138 -15.11 -15.43 16.11
N ALA A 1139 -14.61 -15.89 14.96
CA ALA A 1139 -13.83 -15.08 14.03
C ALA A 1139 -14.64 -13.88 13.49
N MET A 1140 -15.87 -14.12 13.02
CA MET A 1140 -16.73 -13.06 12.49
C MET A 1140 -17.08 -11.99 13.53
N SER A 1141 -17.24 -12.39 14.80
CA SER A 1141 -17.52 -11.45 15.90
C SER A 1141 -16.30 -10.63 16.34
N THR A 1142 -15.09 -11.13 16.14
CA THR A 1142 -13.86 -10.50 16.63
C THR A 1142 -13.15 -9.66 15.57
N THR A 1143 -12.93 -10.22 14.38
CA THR A 1143 -12.09 -9.63 13.32
C THR A 1143 -12.85 -9.31 12.04
N GLY A 1144 -14.06 -9.84 11.86
CA GLY A 1144 -14.91 -9.64 10.68
C GLY A 1144 -14.40 -10.32 9.39
N LYS A 1145 -13.22 -10.97 9.41
CA LYS A 1145 -12.65 -11.72 8.28
C LYS A 1145 -11.69 -12.81 8.74
N LEU A 1146 -11.58 -13.87 7.95
CA LEU A 1146 -10.59 -14.94 8.13
C LEU A 1146 -9.30 -14.60 7.37
N ASP A 1147 -8.24 -14.16 8.06
CA ASP A 1147 -6.95 -13.82 7.45
C ASP A 1147 -6.07 -15.06 7.25
N VAL A 1148 -6.42 -15.85 6.24
CA VAL A 1148 -5.70 -17.09 5.88
C VAL A 1148 -4.25 -16.83 5.49
N LEU A 1149 -3.94 -15.67 4.90
CA LEU A 1149 -2.57 -15.33 4.52
C LEU A 1149 -1.69 -15.18 5.76
N LYS A 1150 -2.10 -14.32 6.70
CA LYS A 1150 -1.37 -14.09 7.94
C LYS A 1150 -1.23 -15.40 8.74
N TRP A 1151 -2.31 -16.17 8.87
CA TRP A 1151 -2.27 -17.47 9.54
C TRP A 1151 -1.24 -18.41 8.90
N SER A 1152 -1.26 -18.53 7.57
CA SER A 1152 -0.37 -19.41 6.81
C SER A 1152 1.12 -19.02 6.97
N GLN A 1153 1.42 -17.72 6.96
CA GLN A 1153 2.77 -17.20 7.23
C GLN A 1153 3.23 -17.50 8.67
N ARG A 1154 2.38 -17.31 9.68
CA ARG A 1154 2.71 -17.59 11.09
C ARG A 1154 2.82 -19.09 11.38
N ALA A 1155 2.04 -19.92 10.69
CA ALA A 1155 2.13 -21.38 10.76
C ALA A 1155 3.50 -21.88 10.26
N ASP A 1156 3.99 -21.31 9.15
CA ASP A 1156 5.33 -21.62 8.62
C ASP A 1156 6.45 -21.22 9.58
N VAL A 1157 6.35 -20.02 10.19
CA VAL A 1157 7.30 -19.58 11.21
C VAL A 1157 7.29 -20.54 12.40
N SER A 1158 6.12 -21.02 12.83
CA SER A 1158 5.99 -21.99 13.93
C SER A 1158 6.69 -23.31 13.62
N ALA A 1159 6.51 -23.85 12.41
CA ALA A 1159 7.20 -25.05 11.97
C ALA A 1159 8.72 -24.82 11.87
N SER A 1160 9.16 -23.65 11.38
CA SER A 1160 10.58 -23.29 11.34
C SER A 1160 11.20 -23.09 12.73
N ARG A 1161 10.44 -22.68 13.76
CA ARG A 1161 10.91 -22.64 15.15
C ARG A 1161 11.23 -24.04 15.67
N ALA A 1162 10.38 -25.02 15.37
CA ALA A 1162 10.63 -26.42 15.73
C ALA A 1162 11.91 -26.95 15.06
N GLY A 1163 12.12 -26.63 13.78
CA GLY A 1163 13.36 -26.93 13.07
C GLY A 1163 14.59 -26.29 13.71
N LEU A 1164 14.52 -25.00 14.01
CA LEU A 1164 15.63 -24.26 14.64
C LEU A 1164 15.96 -24.77 16.04
N LEU A 1165 14.96 -25.16 16.82
CA LEU A 1165 15.16 -25.72 18.16
C LEU A 1165 15.99 -27.01 18.12
N LEU A 1166 15.69 -27.90 17.16
CA LEU A 1166 16.40 -29.17 17.01
C LEU A 1166 17.78 -29.01 16.36
N ALA A 1167 17.91 -28.12 15.38
CA ALA A 1167 19.19 -27.83 14.73
C ALA A 1167 20.15 -27.05 15.64
N GLY A 1168 19.62 -26.21 16.53
CA GLY A 1168 20.41 -25.36 17.44
C GLY A 1168 21.25 -24.30 16.74
N ASP A 1169 21.04 -24.08 15.43
CA ASP A 1169 21.88 -23.21 14.62
C ASP A 1169 21.09 -22.33 13.63
N VAL A 1170 21.25 -21.01 13.74
CA VAL A 1170 20.56 -20.01 12.91
C VAL A 1170 21.06 -20.04 11.46
N GLU A 1171 22.34 -20.30 11.24
CA GLU A 1171 22.92 -20.42 9.91
C GLU A 1171 22.48 -21.71 9.21
N ALA A 1172 22.32 -22.80 9.97
CA ALA A 1172 21.69 -24.03 9.46
C ALA A 1172 20.23 -23.79 9.06
N ALA A 1173 19.47 -23.02 9.85
CA ALA A 1173 18.11 -22.60 9.48
C ALA A 1173 18.10 -21.77 8.19
N ARG A 1174 19.01 -20.80 8.03
CA ARG A 1174 19.16 -20.02 6.79
C ARG A 1174 19.42 -20.93 5.59
N ALA A 1175 20.37 -21.86 5.73
CA ALA A 1175 20.71 -22.81 4.68
C ALA A 1175 19.55 -23.76 4.34
N ALA A 1176 18.81 -24.24 5.35
CA ALA A 1176 17.62 -25.08 5.15
C ALA A 1176 16.51 -24.33 4.41
N ILE A 1177 16.19 -23.09 4.82
CA ILE A 1177 15.17 -22.25 4.17
C ILE A 1177 15.52 -21.98 2.70
N ALA A 1178 16.81 -21.90 2.36
CA ALA A 1178 17.27 -21.73 0.98
C ALA A 1178 17.06 -22.98 0.09
N LEU A 1179 16.90 -24.16 0.69
CA LEU A 1179 16.60 -25.41 -0.02
C LEU A 1179 15.10 -25.63 -0.23
N GLU A 1180 14.24 -24.81 0.39
CA GLU A 1180 12.79 -24.91 0.28
C GLU A 1180 12.26 -24.12 -0.92
N ALA A 1181 11.26 -24.68 -1.61
CA ALA A 1181 10.53 -23.95 -2.64
C ALA A 1181 9.69 -22.83 -2.00
N GLN A 1182 9.83 -21.60 -2.49
CA GLN A 1182 9.03 -20.45 -2.05
C GLN A 1182 7.71 -20.41 -2.82
N SER A 1183 6.58 -20.43 -2.12
CA SER A 1183 5.26 -20.26 -2.75
C SER A 1183 4.85 -18.78 -2.74
N PRO A 1184 4.07 -18.31 -3.74
CA PRO A 1184 3.56 -16.94 -3.74
C PRO A 1184 2.75 -16.66 -2.47
N GLY A 1185 3.19 -15.68 -1.68
CA GLY A 1185 2.55 -15.25 -0.42
C GLY A 1185 3.18 -15.79 0.88
N ASP A 1186 4.20 -16.65 0.79
CA ASP A 1186 5.08 -16.95 1.93
C ASP A 1186 5.87 -15.69 2.35
N LEU A 1187 6.29 -15.63 3.63
CA LEU A 1187 7.23 -14.60 4.08
C LEU A 1187 8.55 -14.73 3.35
N SER A 1188 9.16 -13.59 3.00
CA SER A 1188 10.48 -13.61 2.39
C SER A 1188 11.50 -14.31 3.31
N PRO A 1189 12.53 -14.98 2.77
CA PRO A 1189 13.56 -15.62 3.59
C PRO A 1189 14.16 -14.67 4.63
N ARG A 1190 14.34 -13.38 4.28
CA ARG A 1190 14.86 -12.35 5.18
C ARG A 1190 13.92 -12.06 6.36
N GLU A 1191 12.63 -11.88 6.11
CA GLU A 1191 11.64 -11.62 7.17
C GLU A 1191 11.44 -12.84 8.07
N LYS A 1192 11.41 -14.04 7.48
CA LYS A 1192 11.37 -15.30 8.23
C LYS A 1192 12.58 -15.44 9.16
N MET A 1193 13.79 -15.10 8.70
CA MET A 1193 14.97 -15.11 9.56
C MET A 1193 14.89 -14.09 10.70
N LYS A 1194 14.30 -12.90 10.50
CA LYS A 1194 14.09 -11.94 11.60
C LYS A 1194 13.25 -12.57 12.72
N GLU A 1195 12.12 -13.17 12.37
CA GLU A 1195 11.22 -13.84 13.32
C GLU A 1195 11.90 -15.00 14.07
N LEU A 1196 12.73 -15.78 13.36
CA LEU A 1196 13.45 -16.89 13.94
C LEU A 1196 14.55 -16.43 14.90
N VAL A 1197 15.32 -15.40 14.55
CA VAL A 1197 16.37 -14.84 15.42
C VAL A 1197 15.77 -14.27 16.70
N VAL A 1198 14.70 -13.46 16.57
CA VAL A 1198 13.97 -12.88 17.71
C VAL A 1198 13.51 -13.97 18.68
N TRP A 1199 12.88 -15.02 18.16
CA TRP A 1199 12.41 -16.12 19.00
C TRP A 1199 13.56 -16.94 19.60
N PHE A 1200 14.61 -17.22 18.84
CA PHE A 1200 15.72 -18.06 19.28
C PHE A 1200 16.55 -17.43 20.39
N LEU A 1201 16.67 -16.10 20.40
CA LEU A 1201 17.32 -15.34 21.47
C LEU A 1201 16.40 -15.06 22.67
N GLY A 1202 15.11 -15.34 22.54
CA GLY A 1202 14.10 -15.08 23.57
C GLY A 1202 13.99 -16.16 24.65
N ASP A 1203 13.23 -15.83 25.69
CA ASP A 1203 13.05 -16.67 26.89
C ASP A 1203 12.34 -17.99 26.60
N ALA A 1204 11.39 -17.98 25.65
CA ALA A 1204 10.64 -19.16 25.26
C ALA A 1204 11.58 -20.28 24.74
N CYS A 1205 12.49 -19.93 23.82
CA CYS A 1205 13.49 -20.87 23.30
C CYS A 1205 14.44 -21.35 24.41
N ALA A 1206 14.94 -20.44 25.25
CA ALA A 1206 15.81 -20.81 26.36
C ALA A 1206 15.15 -21.76 27.38
N ASN A 1207 13.85 -21.60 27.63
CA ASN A 1207 13.10 -22.53 28.47
C ASN A 1207 12.94 -23.90 27.81
N MET A 1208 12.61 -23.94 26.52
CA MET A 1208 12.50 -25.18 25.76
C MET A 1208 13.82 -25.95 25.68
N ARG A 1209 14.93 -25.27 25.42
CA ARG A 1209 16.26 -25.88 25.40
C ARG A 1209 16.63 -26.51 26.74
N ARG A 1210 16.24 -25.88 27.87
CA ARG A 1210 16.41 -26.45 29.22
C ARG A 1210 15.54 -27.70 29.42
N ARG A 1211 14.27 -27.66 29.03
CA ARG A 1211 13.36 -28.83 29.09
C ARG A 1211 13.87 -29.99 28.23
N LEU A 1212 14.52 -29.72 27.11
CA LEU A 1212 15.16 -30.72 26.25
C LEU A 1212 16.50 -31.25 26.80
N GLY A 1213 17.06 -30.63 27.83
CA GLY A 1213 18.38 -30.99 28.36
C GLY A 1213 19.54 -30.67 27.40
N VAL A 1214 19.29 -29.85 26.38
CA VAL A 1214 20.32 -29.39 25.42
C VAL A 1214 20.92 -28.04 25.82
N ALA A 1215 20.34 -27.38 26.83
CA ALA A 1215 20.88 -26.14 27.36
C ALA A 1215 22.15 -26.39 28.18
N LEU A 1216 23.16 -25.53 27.98
CA LEU A 1216 24.34 -25.49 28.86
C LEU A 1216 23.98 -24.87 30.21
N GLY A 1217 24.41 -25.54 31.28
CA GLY A 1217 24.27 -25.08 32.67
C GLY A 1217 25.21 -23.95 33.06
#